data_AF-A0A4W6EZT0-F1
#
_entry.id   AF-A0A4W6EZT0-F1
#
_cell.length_a   1.000
_cell.length_b   1.000
_cell.length_c   1.000
_cell.angle_alpha   90.00
_cell.angle_beta   90.00
_cell.angle_gamma   90.00
#
_symmetry.space_group_name_H-M   'P 1'
#
loop_
_entity.id
_entity.type
_entity.pdbx_description
1 polymer ?
#
loop_
_entity_poly.entity_id
_entity_poly.type
_entity_poly.pdbx_seq_one_letter_code
_entity_poly.pdbx_strand_id
1 'polypeptide(L)'
;LLCTGVVTSVPSDAPDDIAALRDIKKKQALREKYGIEDKMVLPFEPVPIIEIPGYGNLSAPLVCDELKIQSQNDKDKLAEAKEKVYLKGFYEGIMLVDGYKGQKVQDVKKPIQRMMVEKGEAMIYMEPEKSVMSRSADECVVALCDQWYLDYGDAEWKLQANEALKSLETFCDETRRNFEATLAWLQEHACSRTYGLGTRLPWDEQWLIESLSDSTIYMAYYTVAHLLQGGVLNGQGASPLGIKPEQMTREVWDFIFFKTSPFPKTGIPKEHLQRLRREFEYWYPVDVRVSGKDLVPNHLSYYLYNHVAMWPKDNGKWPQAVRANGHLLLNSEKWVKEMIANQNNLRPGPADTFNDRVFASEMNAGILKTEQHYDRMMYKEALKSGFFEFQAAKDKYRELAIEGMHRDLVFQFIERQTLLLAPICPHLCEYTWGLLGKTSSLMKASWPVAGPVDEILIRSSQYLMETAHDLRLRLKAYMLPPKNKKGDSKPPAKPSHCTIYVAKSYPPWQHSALSLLGKHYKSNNGVLPDNKVIASELGALPELKKYMKRVMPFVAMIKENLEKNGPRVLDLELEFDERAVLMENLVYLTNSLELEQIDVLFASDADDKVKEDCCPGKPFCVFRSEPGVCVSLVNPQPCNGMFSTKLDIRQGDSRDSIIRRLAKVNRLIKDLSRVKLMRYEDPMLGPRRVPVLGQEEQGKLPISNKSVFNVNLEEKRVTLADNGLTVDVGDTLVYLVH
;
A
#
# COMPACT_ATOMS: atom_id res chain seq x y z
N LEU A 1 -41.39 -11.17 15.88
CA LEU A 1 -42.37 -11.62 14.86
C LEU A 1 -42.43 -10.49 13.86
N LEU A 2 -42.15 -10.76 12.58
CA LEU A 2 -42.37 -9.78 11.51
C LEU A 2 -43.85 -9.87 11.10
N CYS A 3 -44.47 -8.76 10.73
CA CYS A 3 -45.88 -8.66 10.37
C CYS A 3 -46.86 -8.87 11.55
N THR A 4 -48.09 -9.30 11.26
CA THR A 4 -49.22 -9.37 12.22
C THR A 4 -49.19 -10.58 13.16
N GLY A 5 -48.21 -11.48 13.01
CA GLY A 5 -48.20 -12.78 13.68
C GLY A 5 -49.22 -13.80 13.16
N VAL A 6 -50.00 -13.44 12.13
CA VAL A 6 -50.95 -14.31 11.43
C VAL A 6 -50.49 -14.49 9.99
N VAL A 7 -50.41 -15.73 9.51
CA VAL A 7 -49.91 -16.07 8.18
C VAL A 7 -50.99 -16.77 7.37
N THR A 8 -51.11 -16.44 6.09
CA THR A 8 -52.00 -17.12 5.13
C THR A 8 -51.40 -18.44 4.69
N SER A 9 -52.17 -19.53 4.74
CA SER A 9 -51.71 -20.85 4.27
C SER A 9 -52.00 -21.05 2.78
N VAL A 10 -50.95 -21.03 1.96
CA VAL A 10 -50.97 -21.27 0.50
C VAL A 10 -50.09 -22.49 0.17
N PRO A 11 -50.53 -23.72 0.51
CA PRO A 11 -49.72 -24.93 0.44
C PRO A 11 -49.36 -25.39 -0.98
N SER A 12 -49.87 -24.74 -2.03
CA SER A 12 -49.47 -24.99 -3.42
C SER A 12 -48.11 -24.38 -3.77
N ASP A 13 -47.80 -23.22 -3.20
CA ASP A 13 -46.69 -22.34 -3.64
C ASP A 13 -45.79 -21.86 -2.49
N ALA A 14 -46.16 -22.10 -1.22
CA ALA A 14 -45.33 -21.82 -0.06
C ALA A 14 -44.84 -23.12 0.63
N PRO A 15 -43.51 -23.39 0.67
CA PRO A 15 -42.93 -24.58 1.30
C PRO A 15 -43.26 -24.74 2.79
N ASP A 16 -43.27 -23.63 3.53
CA ASP A 16 -43.60 -23.60 4.96
C ASP A 16 -45.03 -24.14 5.21
N ASP A 17 -45.97 -23.75 4.34
CA ASP A 17 -47.39 -24.06 4.50
C ASP A 17 -47.69 -25.53 4.19
N ILE A 18 -47.11 -26.08 3.12
CA ILE A 18 -47.27 -27.51 2.81
C ILE A 18 -46.59 -28.40 3.85
N ALA A 19 -45.44 -27.99 4.40
CA ALA A 19 -44.77 -28.72 5.45
C ALA A 19 -45.61 -28.75 6.74
N ALA A 20 -46.17 -27.60 7.15
CA ALA A 20 -47.07 -27.51 8.28
C ALA A 20 -48.36 -28.30 8.07
N LEU A 21 -48.99 -28.20 6.90
CA LEU A 21 -50.19 -28.95 6.53
C LEU A 21 -49.96 -30.47 6.56
N ARG A 22 -48.80 -30.93 6.04
CA ARG A 22 -48.42 -32.35 6.10
C ARG A 22 -48.16 -32.82 7.53
N ASP A 23 -47.51 -32.00 8.36
CA ASP A 23 -47.25 -32.33 9.76
C ASP A 23 -48.56 -32.53 10.55
N ILE A 24 -49.54 -31.63 10.39
CA ILE A 24 -50.83 -31.72 11.08
C ILE A 24 -51.71 -32.86 10.54
N LYS A 25 -51.65 -33.16 9.23
CA LYS A 25 -52.30 -34.34 8.65
C LYS A 25 -51.70 -35.64 9.20
N LYS A 26 -50.37 -35.75 9.24
CA LYS A 26 -49.67 -36.98 9.68
C LYS A 26 -49.78 -37.26 11.18
N LYS A 27 -49.66 -36.23 12.04
CA LYS A 27 -49.56 -36.41 13.49
C LYS A 27 -50.89 -36.09 14.17
N GLN A 28 -51.70 -37.11 14.46
CA GLN A 28 -52.95 -36.95 15.21
C GLN A 28 -52.72 -36.29 16.58
N ALA A 29 -51.61 -36.58 17.26
CA ALA A 29 -51.25 -35.95 18.53
C ALA A 29 -51.12 -34.41 18.44
N LEU A 30 -50.75 -33.84 17.29
CA LEU A 30 -50.74 -32.38 17.11
C LEU A 30 -52.17 -31.82 17.03
N ARG A 31 -53.07 -32.52 16.34
CA ARG A 31 -54.49 -32.15 16.25
C ARG A 31 -55.15 -32.19 17.63
N GLU A 32 -54.91 -33.25 18.40
CA GLU A 32 -55.43 -33.39 19.77
C GLU A 32 -54.86 -32.34 20.72
N LYS A 33 -53.55 -32.07 20.65
CA LYS A 33 -52.89 -31.07 21.51
C LYS A 33 -53.46 -29.66 21.34
N TYR A 34 -53.83 -29.28 20.11
CA TYR A 34 -54.35 -27.95 19.80
C TYR A 34 -55.87 -27.90 19.62
N GLY A 35 -56.59 -29.01 19.86
CA GLY A 35 -58.06 -29.08 19.76
C GLY A 35 -58.60 -28.94 18.34
N ILE A 36 -57.85 -29.39 17.33
CA ILE A 36 -58.20 -29.24 15.91
C ILE A 36 -58.92 -30.51 15.42
N GLU A 37 -60.16 -30.37 14.95
CA GLU A 37 -60.94 -31.49 14.43
C GLU A 37 -60.50 -31.91 13.01
N ASP A 38 -60.69 -33.18 12.68
CA ASP A 38 -60.31 -33.75 11.37
C ASP A 38 -60.96 -33.04 10.18
N LYS A 39 -62.21 -32.57 10.34
CA LYS A 39 -62.93 -31.80 9.32
C LYS A 39 -62.25 -30.47 8.96
N MET A 40 -61.40 -29.95 9.85
CA MET A 40 -60.70 -28.67 9.68
C MET A 40 -59.36 -28.82 8.94
N VAL A 41 -58.91 -30.05 8.67
CA VAL A 41 -57.57 -30.32 8.13
C VAL A 41 -57.60 -31.32 6.98
N LEU A 42 -58.24 -32.48 7.17
CA LEU A 42 -58.17 -33.59 6.21
C LEU A 42 -58.79 -33.27 4.84
N PRO A 43 -59.93 -32.54 4.74
CA PRO A 43 -60.55 -32.23 3.44
C PRO A 43 -59.77 -31.22 2.60
N PHE A 44 -58.82 -30.49 3.18
CA PHE A 44 -58.13 -29.40 2.49
C PHE A 44 -56.88 -29.91 1.78
N GLU A 45 -56.90 -29.93 0.46
CA GLU A 45 -55.75 -30.24 -0.39
C GLU A 45 -55.18 -28.98 -1.06
N PRO A 46 -53.89 -28.97 -1.46
CA PRO A 46 -53.29 -27.83 -2.16
C PRO A 46 -54.06 -27.46 -3.44
N VAL A 47 -54.37 -26.17 -3.59
CA VAL A 47 -55.11 -25.63 -4.74
C VAL A 47 -54.13 -25.06 -5.76
N PRO A 48 -54.14 -25.51 -7.03
CA PRO A 48 -53.23 -25.00 -8.04
C PRO A 48 -53.62 -23.56 -8.46
N ILE A 49 -52.76 -22.59 -8.18
CA ILE A 49 -52.99 -21.15 -8.48
C ILE A 49 -51.96 -20.63 -9.48
N ILE A 50 -50.69 -21.00 -9.29
CA ILE A 50 -49.55 -20.56 -10.12
C ILE A 50 -48.92 -21.79 -10.74
N GLU A 51 -48.63 -21.73 -12.04
CA GLU A 51 -47.79 -22.70 -12.73
C GLU A 51 -46.40 -22.10 -12.94
N ILE A 52 -45.38 -22.75 -12.39
CA ILE A 52 -43.98 -22.36 -12.58
C ILE A 52 -43.35 -23.33 -13.58
N PRO A 53 -42.86 -22.84 -14.74
CA PRO A 53 -42.13 -23.68 -15.70
C PRO A 53 -41.01 -24.47 -15.01
N GLY A 54 -41.02 -25.80 -15.18
CA GLY A 54 -40.06 -26.71 -14.55
C GLY A 54 -40.46 -27.27 -13.17
N TYR A 55 -41.44 -26.67 -12.49
CA TYR A 55 -42.00 -27.22 -11.23
C TYR A 55 -43.50 -27.60 -11.34
N GLY A 56 -44.21 -27.12 -12.36
CA GLY A 56 -45.62 -27.41 -12.58
C GLY A 56 -46.56 -26.54 -11.74
N ASN A 57 -47.78 -27.02 -11.54
CA ASN A 57 -48.90 -26.32 -10.88
C ASN A 57 -48.94 -26.47 -9.35
N LEU A 58 -48.06 -27.31 -8.78
CA LEU A 58 -47.90 -27.54 -7.35
C LEU A 58 -46.41 -27.43 -7.01
N SER A 59 -45.89 -26.21 -7.11
CA SER A 59 -44.46 -25.92 -7.04
C SER A 59 -43.86 -26.25 -5.66
N ALA A 60 -44.52 -25.85 -4.57
CA ALA A 60 -44.03 -26.10 -3.22
C ALA A 60 -44.08 -27.59 -2.81
N PRO A 61 -45.17 -28.35 -3.06
CA PRO A 61 -45.19 -29.79 -2.82
C PRO A 61 -44.06 -30.54 -3.52
N LEU A 62 -43.81 -30.26 -4.80
CA LEU A 62 -42.74 -30.91 -5.58
C LEU A 62 -41.36 -30.66 -4.97
N VAL A 63 -41.02 -29.39 -4.71
CA VAL A 63 -39.70 -29.03 -4.16
C VAL A 63 -39.52 -29.57 -2.73
N CYS A 64 -40.58 -29.59 -1.92
CA CYS A 64 -40.54 -30.20 -0.59
C CYS A 64 -40.31 -31.72 -0.64
N ASP A 65 -40.88 -32.41 -1.63
CA ASP A 65 -40.66 -33.84 -1.85
C ASP A 65 -39.24 -34.15 -2.35
N GLU A 66 -38.70 -33.33 -3.27
CA GLU A 66 -37.32 -33.45 -3.77
C GLU A 66 -36.29 -33.26 -2.66
N LEU A 67 -36.48 -32.24 -1.80
CA LEU A 67 -35.62 -31.95 -0.65
C LEU A 67 -35.87 -32.86 0.55
N LYS A 68 -36.84 -33.79 0.43
CA LYS A 68 -37.23 -34.76 1.46
C LYS A 68 -37.53 -34.07 2.80
N ILE A 69 -38.30 -32.99 2.75
CA ILE A 69 -38.74 -32.25 3.95
C ILE A 69 -39.82 -33.06 4.67
N GLN A 70 -39.61 -33.32 5.96
CA GLN A 70 -40.51 -34.16 6.74
C GLN A 70 -41.23 -33.40 7.84
N SER A 71 -40.70 -32.26 8.28
CA SER A 71 -41.33 -31.42 9.29
C SER A 71 -41.17 -29.93 9.00
N GLN A 72 -42.11 -29.13 9.48
CA GLN A 72 -42.04 -27.67 9.48
C GLN A 72 -40.83 -27.09 10.27
N ASN A 73 -40.13 -27.92 11.04
CA ASN A 73 -38.94 -27.53 11.80
C ASN A 73 -37.63 -27.64 11.00
N ASP A 74 -37.67 -28.17 9.77
CA ASP A 74 -36.49 -28.33 8.90
C ASP A 74 -36.07 -26.96 8.29
N LYS A 75 -35.72 -25.99 9.14
CA LYS A 75 -35.53 -24.56 8.80
C LYS A 75 -34.62 -24.32 7.60
N ASP A 76 -33.45 -24.98 7.56
CA ASP A 76 -32.46 -24.75 6.50
C ASP A 76 -32.97 -25.25 5.14
N LYS A 77 -33.62 -26.41 5.12
CA LYS A 77 -34.22 -26.98 3.89
C LYS A 77 -35.43 -26.18 3.43
N LEU A 78 -36.24 -25.68 4.36
CA LEU A 78 -37.39 -24.83 4.06
C LEU A 78 -36.96 -23.46 3.51
N ALA A 79 -35.89 -22.87 4.05
CA ALA A 79 -35.31 -21.65 3.51
C ALA A 79 -34.79 -21.87 2.08
N GLU A 80 -34.08 -22.97 1.81
CA GLU A 80 -33.63 -23.33 0.47
C GLU A 80 -34.81 -23.55 -0.50
N ALA A 81 -35.85 -24.27 -0.06
CA ALA A 81 -37.06 -24.49 -0.84
C ALA A 81 -37.76 -23.17 -1.19
N LYS A 82 -37.88 -22.27 -0.20
CA LYS A 82 -38.53 -20.98 -0.35
C LYS A 82 -37.80 -20.07 -1.32
N GLU A 83 -36.48 -20.02 -1.26
CA GLU A 83 -35.67 -19.23 -2.21
C GLU A 83 -35.87 -19.72 -3.66
N LYS A 84 -35.84 -21.04 -3.89
CA LYS A 84 -36.05 -21.65 -5.22
C LYS A 84 -37.43 -21.36 -5.79
N VAL A 85 -38.48 -21.52 -4.98
CA VAL A 85 -39.87 -21.39 -5.44
C VAL A 85 -40.27 -19.91 -5.58
N TYR A 86 -39.92 -19.07 -4.60
CA TYR A 86 -40.42 -17.70 -4.53
C TYR A 86 -39.85 -16.80 -5.64
N LEU A 87 -38.55 -16.88 -5.91
CA LEU A 87 -37.90 -16.02 -6.90
C LEU A 87 -38.33 -16.40 -8.32
N LYS A 88 -38.37 -17.70 -8.63
CA LYS A 88 -38.87 -18.21 -9.91
C LYS A 88 -40.37 -17.96 -10.10
N GLY A 89 -41.17 -18.14 -9.04
CA GLY A 89 -42.60 -17.87 -9.08
C GLY A 89 -42.92 -16.41 -9.39
N PHE A 90 -42.09 -15.46 -8.95
CA PHE A 90 -42.29 -14.05 -9.26
C PHE A 90 -42.06 -13.72 -10.74
N TYR A 91 -40.96 -14.20 -11.36
CA TYR A 91 -40.57 -13.82 -12.73
C TYR A 91 -41.14 -14.74 -13.83
N GLU A 92 -41.27 -16.03 -13.54
CA GLU A 92 -41.66 -17.07 -14.51
C GLU A 92 -43.05 -17.65 -14.25
N GLY A 93 -43.62 -17.41 -13.07
CA GLY A 93 -44.93 -17.94 -12.70
C GLY A 93 -46.06 -17.42 -13.57
N ILE A 94 -46.92 -18.33 -14.03
CA ILE A 94 -48.10 -18.07 -14.85
C ILE A 94 -49.36 -18.33 -14.02
N MET A 95 -50.28 -17.38 -14.01
CA MET A 95 -51.55 -17.52 -13.29
C MET A 95 -52.49 -18.52 -13.97
N LEU A 96 -53.14 -19.38 -13.17
CA LEU A 96 -54.11 -20.37 -13.64
C LEU A 96 -55.58 -19.97 -13.40
N VAL A 97 -55.81 -19.04 -12.47
CA VAL A 97 -57.15 -18.65 -12.01
C VAL A 97 -57.88 -17.80 -13.05
N ASP A 98 -59.19 -18.03 -13.19
CA ASP A 98 -60.06 -17.30 -14.12
C ASP A 98 -60.01 -15.78 -13.85
N GLY A 99 -59.97 -15.00 -14.93
CA GLY A 99 -59.76 -13.54 -14.91
C GLY A 99 -58.30 -13.11 -15.12
N TYR A 100 -57.32 -13.92 -14.71
CA TYR A 100 -55.88 -13.63 -14.88
C TYR A 100 -55.11 -14.75 -15.59
N LYS A 101 -55.81 -15.77 -16.07
CA LYS A 101 -55.25 -16.96 -16.70
C LYS A 101 -54.27 -16.62 -17.83
N GLY A 102 -53.08 -17.22 -17.78
CA GLY A 102 -52.03 -17.04 -18.78
C GLY A 102 -51.15 -15.80 -18.62
N GLN A 103 -51.41 -14.95 -17.62
CA GLN A 103 -50.60 -13.76 -17.34
C GLN A 103 -49.50 -14.06 -16.33
N LYS A 104 -48.40 -13.31 -16.39
CA LYS A 104 -47.29 -13.44 -15.44
C LYS A 104 -47.63 -12.84 -14.08
N VAL A 105 -47.16 -13.48 -13.01
CA VAL A 105 -47.38 -13.04 -11.62
C VAL A 105 -46.86 -11.61 -11.39
N GLN A 106 -45.69 -11.25 -11.93
CA GLN A 106 -45.12 -9.91 -11.81
C GLN A 106 -46.07 -8.80 -12.28
N ASP A 107 -46.81 -9.04 -13.37
CA ASP A 107 -47.69 -8.05 -13.98
C ASP A 107 -49.02 -7.95 -13.24
N VAL A 108 -49.53 -9.06 -12.70
CA VAL A 108 -50.85 -9.13 -12.07
C VAL A 108 -50.87 -8.91 -10.56
N LYS A 109 -49.72 -9.01 -9.87
CA LYS A 109 -49.63 -8.88 -8.40
C LYS A 109 -50.20 -7.54 -7.89
N LYS A 110 -49.78 -6.42 -8.49
CA LYS A 110 -50.27 -5.08 -8.11
C LYS A 110 -51.74 -4.84 -8.48
N PRO A 111 -52.22 -5.23 -9.68
CA PRO A 111 -53.66 -5.21 -9.99
C PRO A 111 -54.53 -6.02 -9.01
N ILE A 112 -54.12 -7.25 -8.65
CA ILE A 112 -54.88 -8.08 -7.70
C ILE A 112 -54.93 -7.43 -6.31
N GLN A 113 -53.78 -6.92 -5.83
CA GLN A 113 -53.74 -6.18 -4.56
C GLN A 113 -54.71 -4.99 -4.56
N ARG A 114 -54.70 -4.16 -5.63
CA ARG A 114 -55.60 -3.02 -5.76
C ARG A 114 -57.06 -3.44 -5.75
N MET A 115 -57.42 -4.46 -6.53
CA MET A 115 -58.79 -5.01 -6.56
C MET A 115 -59.26 -5.47 -5.17
N MET A 116 -58.42 -6.18 -4.40
CA MET A 116 -58.77 -6.64 -3.05
C MET A 116 -58.96 -5.47 -2.07
N VAL A 117 -58.12 -4.43 -2.20
CA VAL A 117 -58.25 -3.21 -1.38
C VAL A 117 -59.52 -2.44 -1.74
N GLU A 118 -59.82 -2.28 -3.03
CA GLU A 118 -61.03 -1.60 -3.51
C GLU A 118 -62.32 -2.32 -3.10
N LYS A 119 -62.29 -3.65 -3.03
CA LYS A 119 -63.41 -4.47 -2.52
C LYS A 119 -63.53 -4.49 -1.00
N GLY A 120 -62.56 -3.92 -0.26
CA GLY A 120 -62.51 -3.97 1.19
C GLY A 120 -62.15 -5.35 1.77
N GLU A 121 -61.60 -6.25 0.95
CA GLU A 121 -61.17 -7.60 1.35
C GLU A 121 -59.73 -7.61 1.89
N ALA A 122 -58.95 -6.55 1.61
CA ALA A 122 -57.59 -6.38 2.09
C ALA A 122 -57.31 -4.91 2.46
N MET A 123 -56.27 -4.70 3.26
CA MET A 123 -55.75 -3.37 3.59
C MET A 123 -54.23 -3.32 3.46
N ILE A 124 -53.70 -2.15 3.15
CA ILE A 124 -52.25 -1.94 3.06
C ILE A 124 -51.70 -1.78 4.47
N TYR A 125 -50.73 -2.62 4.81
CA TYR A 125 -49.99 -2.57 6.07
C TYR A 125 -48.53 -2.29 5.76
N MET A 126 -47.95 -1.33 6.48
CA MET A 126 -46.56 -0.90 6.31
C MET A 126 -45.81 -1.19 7.62
N GLU A 127 -44.64 -1.81 7.50
CA GLU A 127 -43.76 -2.15 8.61
C GLU A 127 -42.31 -1.86 8.23
N PRO A 128 -41.43 -1.48 9.17
CA PRO A 128 -40.00 -1.40 8.88
C PRO A 128 -39.45 -2.76 8.44
N GLU A 129 -38.66 -2.81 7.35
CA GLU A 129 -38.08 -4.07 6.85
C GLU A 129 -37.19 -4.78 7.87
N LYS A 130 -36.61 -4.00 8.79
CA LYS A 130 -35.79 -4.46 9.92
C LYS A 130 -36.16 -3.63 11.15
N SER A 131 -35.89 -4.15 12.34
CA SER A 131 -36.03 -3.36 13.57
C SER A 131 -35.15 -2.11 13.48
N VAL A 132 -35.78 -0.94 13.60
CA VAL A 132 -35.13 0.37 13.55
C VAL A 132 -35.23 0.98 14.94
N MET A 133 -34.09 1.32 15.53
CA MET A 133 -34.03 1.96 16.84
C MET A 133 -33.78 3.46 16.69
N SER A 134 -34.56 4.26 17.41
CA SER A 134 -34.37 5.71 17.48
C SER A 134 -33.18 6.06 18.38
N ARG A 135 -32.78 7.35 18.39
CA ARG A 135 -31.80 7.86 19.37
C ARG A 135 -32.31 7.86 20.81
N SER A 136 -33.64 7.89 21.02
CA SER A 136 -34.26 7.76 22.35
C SER A 136 -34.33 6.30 22.83
N ALA A 137 -33.81 5.35 22.03
CA ALA A 137 -33.90 3.91 22.25
C ALA A 137 -35.34 3.35 22.14
N ASP A 138 -36.22 4.04 21.42
CA ASP A 138 -37.54 3.53 21.06
C ASP A 138 -37.47 2.74 19.75
N GLU A 139 -38.25 1.64 19.67
CA GLU A 139 -38.45 0.91 18.43
C GLU A 139 -39.37 1.69 17.50
N CYS A 140 -38.87 2.00 16.30
CA CYS A 140 -39.59 2.82 15.33
C CYS A 140 -40.66 2.01 14.61
N VAL A 141 -41.76 2.68 14.26
CA VAL A 141 -42.86 2.13 13.46
C VAL A 141 -43.10 2.99 12.22
N VAL A 142 -43.77 2.45 11.21
CA VAL A 142 -44.21 3.24 10.05
C VAL A 142 -45.53 3.93 10.41
N ALA A 143 -45.59 5.24 10.23
CA ALA A 143 -46.78 6.04 10.48
C ALA A 143 -47.18 6.82 9.21
N LEU A 144 -48.47 6.81 8.89
CA LEU A 144 -49.05 7.71 7.90
C LEU A 144 -49.46 9.00 8.65
N CYS A 145 -48.73 10.08 8.42
CA CYS A 145 -48.90 11.35 9.12
C CYS A 145 -48.72 12.54 8.18
N ASP A 146 -49.33 13.67 8.54
CA ASP A 146 -49.14 14.93 7.83
C ASP A 146 -47.72 15.44 8.07
N GLN A 147 -46.99 15.71 6.99
CA GLN A 147 -45.54 15.90 7.03
C GLN A 147 -45.09 16.69 5.80
N TRP A 148 -44.26 17.74 5.99
CA TRP A 148 -43.57 18.38 4.88
C TRP A 148 -42.41 17.50 4.41
N TYR A 149 -42.25 17.34 3.10
CA TYR A 149 -41.24 16.50 2.48
C TYR A 149 -40.56 17.20 1.31
N LEU A 150 -39.35 16.75 0.99
CA LEU A 150 -38.63 17.10 -0.23
C LEU A 150 -38.92 16.03 -1.28
N ASP A 151 -39.38 16.45 -2.44
CA ASP A 151 -39.79 15.55 -3.53
C ASP A 151 -38.59 15.17 -4.41
N TYR A 152 -37.67 14.34 -3.88
CA TYR A 152 -36.58 13.79 -4.71
C TYR A 152 -37.07 12.68 -5.67
N GLY A 153 -38.36 12.32 -5.62
CA GLY A 153 -39.01 11.39 -6.54
C GLY A 153 -39.27 12.01 -7.92
N ASP A 154 -39.36 13.34 -7.99
CA ASP A 154 -39.61 14.08 -9.22
C ASP A 154 -38.65 13.69 -10.36
N ALA A 155 -39.22 13.40 -11.53
CA ALA A 155 -38.49 12.84 -12.65
C ALA A 155 -37.52 13.86 -13.28
N GLU A 156 -37.87 15.15 -13.33
CA GLU A 156 -37.02 16.20 -13.89
C GLU A 156 -35.84 16.49 -12.97
N TRP A 157 -36.10 16.63 -11.67
CA TRP A 157 -35.07 16.89 -10.67
C TRP A 157 -34.07 15.72 -10.56
N LYS A 158 -34.58 14.49 -10.56
CA LYS A 158 -33.76 13.26 -10.59
C LYS A 158 -32.90 13.18 -11.85
N LEU A 159 -33.41 13.58 -13.01
CA LEU A 159 -32.64 13.61 -14.25
C LEU A 159 -31.46 14.59 -14.13
N GLN A 160 -31.71 15.82 -13.66
CA GLN A 160 -30.66 16.82 -13.50
C GLN A 160 -29.63 16.39 -12.44
N ALA A 161 -30.06 15.76 -11.34
CA ALA A 161 -29.14 15.21 -10.34
C ALA A 161 -28.24 14.10 -10.93
N ASN A 162 -28.78 13.24 -11.80
CA ASN A 162 -28.00 12.24 -12.53
C ASN A 162 -27.03 12.88 -13.54
N GLU A 163 -27.38 14.01 -14.16
CA GLU A 163 -26.46 14.76 -15.01
C GLU A 163 -25.30 15.35 -14.21
N ALA A 164 -25.59 15.96 -13.05
CA ALA A 164 -24.57 16.46 -12.14
C ALA A 164 -23.63 15.34 -11.64
N LEU A 165 -24.18 14.14 -11.36
CA LEU A 165 -23.39 12.98 -10.98
C LEU A 165 -22.42 12.52 -12.08
N LYS A 166 -22.78 12.66 -13.37
CA LYS A 166 -21.87 12.31 -14.48
C LYS A 166 -20.62 13.17 -14.50
N SER A 167 -20.74 14.47 -14.22
CA SER A 167 -19.60 15.39 -14.13
C SER A 167 -18.84 15.30 -12.81
N LEU A 168 -19.45 14.76 -11.76
CA LEU A 168 -18.86 14.66 -10.43
C LEU A 168 -17.73 13.61 -10.40
N GLU A 169 -16.56 13.97 -9.88
CA GLU A 169 -15.47 13.02 -9.60
C GLU A 169 -15.70 12.30 -8.26
N THR A 170 -15.71 10.96 -8.27
CA THR A 170 -16.02 10.11 -7.09
C THR A 170 -14.84 9.31 -6.56
N PHE A 171 -13.66 9.42 -7.19
CA PHE A 171 -12.39 8.73 -6.88
C PHE A 171 -12.41 7.19 -6.96
N CYS A 172 -13.59 6.56 -6.99
CA CYS A 172 -13.77 5.14 -7.26
C CYS A 172 -15.17 4.82 -7.83
N ASP A 173 -15.28 3.71 -8.55
CA ASP A 173 -16.53 3.24 -9.17
C ASP A 173 -17.54 2.71 -8.16
N GLU A 174 -17.09 2.27 -6.98
CA GLU A 174 -17.98 1.81 -5.91
C GLU A 174 -18.81 2.97 -5.36
N THR A 175 -18.18 4.11 -5.07
CA THR A 175 -18.88 5.32 -4.62
C THR A 175 -19.85 5.82 -5.68
N ARG A 176 -19.46 5.80 -6.96
CA ARG A 176 -20.35 6.16 -8.07
C ARG A 176 -21.59 5.26 -8.13
N ARG A 177 -21.41 3.94 -8.08
CA ARG A 177 -22.53 2.98 -8.06
C ARG A 177 -23.46 3.17 -6.85
N ASN A 178 -22.91 3.52 -5.69
CA ASN A 178 -23.73 3.82 -4.51
C ASN A 178 -24.57 5.09 -4.69
N PHE A 179 -24.02 6.13 -5.32
CA PHE A 179 -24.81 7.29 -5.74
C PHE A 179 -25.90 6.91 -6.73
N GLU A 180 -25.58 6.19 -7.81
CA GLU A 180 -26.55 5.77 -8.83
C GLU A 180 -27.69 4.94 -8.22
N ALA A 181 -27.36 3.97 -7.36
CA ALA A 181 -28.35 3.14 -6.66
C ALA A 181 -29.25 3.99 -5.75
N THR A 182 -28.66 4.94 -5.03
CA THR A 182 -29.41 5.85 -4.15
C THR A 182 -30.30 6.78 -4.96
N LEU A 183 -29.80 7.44 -6.02
CA LEU A 183 -30.59 8.34 -6.86
C LEU A 183 -31.77 7.62 -7.53
N ALA A 184 -31.60 6.35 -7.91
CA ALA A 184 -32.67 5.54 -8.48
C ALA A 184 -33.73 5.17 -7.43
N TRP A 185 -33.30 4.81 -6.21
CA TRP A 185 -34.19 4.39 -5.12
C TRP A 185 -34.91 5.56 -4.44
N LEU A 186 -34.26 6.73 -4.34
CA LEU A 186 -34.74 7.87 -3.57
C LEU A 186 -36.06 8.42 -4.13
N GLN A 187 -37.00 8.68 -3.22
CA GLN A 187 -38.32 9.27 -3.49
C GLN A 187 -38.53 10.48 -2.56
N GLU A 188 -39.69 10.58 -1.91
CA GLU A 188 -39.99 11.64 -0.97
C GLU A 188 -39.20 11.48 0.34
N HIS A 189 -38.56 12.56 0.80
CA HIS A 189 -37.85 12.60 2.08
C HIS A 189 -38.53 13.54 3.06
N ALA A 190 -39.03 13.00 4.17
CA ALA A 190 -39.66 13.77 5.24
C ALA A 190 -38.68 14.74 5.91
N CYS A 191 -38.85 16.04 5.69
CA CYS A 191 -37.90 17.09 6.09
C CYS A 191 -38.33 17.91 7.31
N SER A 192 -39.59 17.81 7.75
CA SER A 192 -40.08 18.50 8.96
C SER A 192 -40.09 17.62 10.22
N ARG A 193 -39.92 18.24 11.38
CA ARG A 193 -39.98 17.63 12.72
C ARG A 193 -40.70 18.56 13.68
N THR A 194 -41.40 18.02 14.67
CA THR A 194 -42.07 18.82 15.72
C THR A 194 -41.21 19.00 16.97
N TYR A 195 -40.16 18.18 17.13
CA TYR A 195 -39.30 18.17 18.31
C TYR A 195 -37.82 18.14 17.90
N GLY A 196 -36.99 18.91 18.63
CA GLY A 196 -35.55 19.00 18.41
C GLY A 196 -35.05 20.44 18.40
N LEU A 197 -33.80 20.60 17.97
CA LEU A 197 -33.18 21.88 17.66
C LEU A 197 -33.06 22.02 16.14
N GLY A 198 -33.13 23.25 15.63
CA GLY A 198 -33.02 23.52 14.20
C GLY A 198 -33.66 24.84 13.83
N THR A 199 -33.77 25.08 12.52
CA THR A 199 -34.46 26.24 11.96
C THR A 199 -35.93 25.90 11.73
N ARG A 200 -36.85 26.80 12.07
CA ARG A 200 -38.29 26.64 11.81
C ARG A 200 -38.60 26.87 10.33
N LEU A 201 -39.60 26.16 9.80
CA LEU A 201 -40.12 26.46 8.47
C LEU A 201 -40.73 27.87 8.47
N PRO A 202 -40.35 28.74 7.51
CA PRO A 202 -40.71 30.17 7.58
C PRO A 202 -42.19 30.45 7.26
N TRP A 203 -42.92 29.49 6.68
CA TRP A 203 -44.37 29.59 6.43
C TRP A 203 -45.22 28.76 7.38
N ASP A 204 -44.60 27.87 8.17
CA ASP A 204 -45.31 26.99 9.11
C ASP A 204 -44.43 26.68 10.34
N GLU A 205 -44.38 27.65 11.26
CA GLU A 205 -43.43 27.67 12.38
C GLU A 205 -43.60 26.54 13.41
N GLN A 206 -44.68 25.76 13.33
CA GLN A 206 -44.86 24.57 14.17
C GLN A 206 -43.83 23.47 13.84
N TRP A 207 -43.27 23.52 12.63
CA TRP A 207 -42.30 22.56 12.13
C TRP A 207 -40.88 23.11 12.14
N LEU A 208 -39.95 22.26 12.59
CA LEU A 208 -38.51 22.43 12.46
C LEU A 208 -37.99 21.65 11.26
N ILE A 209 -36.98 22.17 10.59
CA ILE A 209 -36.26 21.47 9.51
C ILE A 209 -35.32 20.44 10.14
N GLU A 210 -35.30 19.22 9.61
CA GLU A 210 -34.44 18.14 10.09
C GLU A 210 -33.00 18.25 9.58
N SER A 211 -32.08 17.65 10.32
CA SER A 211 -30.64 17.83 10.17
C SER A 211 -30.03 17.45 8.82
N LEU A 212 -30.60 16.48 8.08
CA LEU A 212 -30.08 16.12 6.75
C LEU A 212 -30.63 17.04 5.66
N SER A 213 -31.64 17.85 5.96
CA SER A 213 -32.29 18.75 5.00
C SER A 213 -31.73 20.18 5.07
N ASP A 214 -31.36 20.68 6.26
CA ASP A 214 -30.71 21.99 6.42
C ASP A 214 -29.19 21.98 6.19
N SER A 215 -28.60 20.80 5.98
CA SER A 215 -27.14 20.61 5.80
C SER A 215 -26.71 20.38 4.34
N THR A 216 -27.52 20.77 3.36
CA THR A 216 -27.29 20.41 1.95
C THR A 216 -26.52 21.46 1.13
N ILE A 217 -26.66 22.76 1.43
CA ILE A 217 -26.03 23.86 0.66
C ILE A 217 -25.26 24.86 1.53
N TYR A 218 -25.05 24.56 2.80
CA TYR A 218 -24.41 25.46 3.77
C TYR A 218 -22.96 25.84 3.41
N MET A 219 -22.33 25.13 2.48
CA MET A 219 -21.00 25.46 1.96
C MET A 219 -21.01 26.84 1.29
N ALA A 220 -22.13 27.26 0.69
CA ALA A 220 -22.28 28.62 0.16
C ALA A 220 -22.20 29.66 1.29
N TYR A 221 -22.77 29.36 2.45
CA TYR A 221 -22.70 30.23 3.63
C TYR A 221 -21.27 30.39 4.17
N TYR A 222 -20.40 29.37 4.06
CA TYR A 222 -19.00 29.50 4.46
C TYR A 222 -18.27 30.66 3.77
N THR A 223 -18.58 30.91 2.49
CA THR A 223 -17.94 31.97 1.71
C THR A 223 -18.18 33.37 2.30
N VAL A 224 -19.33 33.57 2.96
CA VAL A 224 -19.76 34.86 3.48
C VAL A 224 -19.75 34.95 5.00
N ALA A 225 -19.66 33.82 5.71
CA ALA A 225 -19.71 33.75 7.17
C ALA A 225 -18.68 34.69 7.83
N HIS A 226 -17.45 34.73 7.32
CA HIS A 226 -16.39 35.59 7.89
C HIS A 226 -16.71 37.09 7.80
N LEU A 227 -17.59 37.52 6.89
CA LEU A 227 -18.05 38.91 6.74
C LEU A 227 -19.36 39.19 7.48
N LEU A 228 -20.14 38.15 7.76
CA LEU A 228 -21.40 38.24 8.50
C LEU A 228 -21.20 38.06 10.01
N GLN A 229 -20.68 36.91 10.45
CA GLN A 229 -20.51 36.55 11.87
C GLN A 229 -19.10 36.80 12.42
N GLY A 230 -18.10 37.03 11.57
CA GLY A 230 -16.75 37.42 12.01
C GLY A 230 -16.01 36.42 12.91
N GLY A 231 -16.36 35.14 12.84
CA GLY A 231 -15.78 34.09 13.69
C GLY A 231 -16.51 33.85 15.02
N VAL A 232 -17.54 34.64 15.34
CA VAL A 232 -18.40 34.39 16.50
C VAL A 232 -19.38 33.26 16.18
N LEU A 233 -19.19 32.09 16.81
CA LEU A 233 -19.88 30.84 16.44
C LEU A 233 -21.41 30.90 16.55
N ASN A 234 -21.94 31.62 17.54
CA ASN A 234 -23.39 31.77 17.74
C ASN A 234 -23.99 32.95 16.97
N GLY A 235 -23.18 33.71 16.21
CA GLY A 235 -23.63 34.87 15.44
C GLY A 235 -24.11 36.07 16.26
N GLN A 236 -23.94 36.07 17.59
CA GLN A 236 -24.41 37.16 18.46
C GLN A 236 -23.43 38.35 18.54
N GLY A 237 -22.24 38.20 17.96
CA GLY A 237 -21.27 39.28 17.86
C GLY A 237 -21.67 40.34 16.82
N ALA A 238 -20.99 41.49 16.85
CA ALA A 238 -21.17 42.51 15.82
C ALA A 238 -20.70 41.98 14.46
N SER A 239 -21.50 42.20 13.41
CA SER A 239 -21.10 41.86 12.04
C SER A 239 -19.91 42.71 11.60
N PRO A 240 -18.85 42.13 11.03
CA PRO A 240 -17.72 42.88 10.46
C PRO A 240 -18.15 43.90 9.39
N LEU A 241 -19.21 43.59 8.63
CA LEU A 241 -19.80 44.49 7.64
C LEU A 241 -20.94 45.35 8.19
N GLY A 242 -21.25 45.26 9.49
CA GLY A 242 -22.34 46.00 10.13
C GLY A 242 -23.74 45.60 9.65
N ILE A 243 -23.89 44.43 9.03
CA ILE A 243 -25.17 43.93 8.52
C ILE A 243 -25.91 43.23 9.68
N LYS A 244 -27.16 43.61 9.93
CA LYS A 244 -27.98 42.96 10.96
C LYS A 244 -28.62 41.67 10.42
N PRO A 245 -28.86 40.64 11.24
CA PRO A 245 -29.49 39.39 10.81
C PRO A 245 -30.84 39.60 10.11
N GLU A 246 -31.66 40.53 10.61
CA GLU A 246 -33.01 40.79 10.08
C GLU A 246 -32.98 41.48 8.71
N GLN A 247 -31.84 42.04 8.31
CA GLN A 247 -31.67 42.67 7.00
C GLN A 247 -31.37 41.67 5.88
N MET A 248 -31.08 40.41 6.21
CA MET A 248 -30.78 39.34 5.25
C MET A 248 -32.07 38.69 4.75
N THR A 249 -32.85 39.44 3.97
CA THR A 249 -34.09 38.94 3.34
C THR A 249 -33.78 38.01 2.18
N ARG A 250 -34.81 37.34 1.66
CA ARG A 250 -34.71 36.46 0.48
C ARG A 250 -34.05 37.18 -0.70
N GLU A 251 -34.46 38.41 -1.00
CA GLU A 251 -33.92 39.16 -2.14
C GLU A 251 -32.44 39.54 -1.95
N VAL A 252 -31.99 39.69 -0.70
CA VAL A 252 -30.59 39.92 -0.37
C VAL A 252 -29.77 38.66 -0.61
N TRP A 253 -30.26 37.50 -0.18
CA TRP A 253 -29.63 36.21 -0.48
C TRP A 253 -29.61 35.89 -1.97
N ASP A 254 -30.72 36.14 -2.68
CA ASP A 254 -30.84 35.96 -4.11
C ASP A 254 -29.82 36.83 -4.85
N PHE A 255 -29.58 38.07 -4.40
CA PHE A 255 -28.52 38.91 -4.96
C PHE A 255 -27.14 38.34 -4.71
N ILE A 256 -26.86 37.78 -3.54
CA ILE A 256 -25.52 37.27 -3.23
C ILE A 256 -25.21 36.01 -4.04
N PHE A 257 -26.16 35.08 -4.15
CA PHE A 257 -25.92 33.74 -4.69
C PHE A 257 -26.37 33.53 -6.14
N PHE A 258 -27.24 34.38 -6.68
CA PHE A 258 -27.65 34.31 -8.09
C PHE A 258 -27.12 35.51 -8.86
N LYS A 259 -26.24 35.23 -9.83
CA LYS A 259 -25.55 36.25 -10.64
C LYS A 259 -26.50 37.18 -11.39
N THR A 260 -27.64 36.68 -11.86
CA THR A 260 -28.64 37.42 -12.64
C THR A 260 -29.63 38.19 -11.77
N SER A 261 -29.61 38.01 -10.45
CA SER A 261 -30.57 38.67 -9.56
C SER A 261 -30.33 40.17 -9.47
N PRO A 262 -31.41 40.98 -9.54
CA PRO A 262 -31.34 42.43 -9.43
C PRO A 262 -30.93 42.87 -8.02
N PHE A 263 -30.42 44.09 -7.89
CA PHE A 263 -30.09 44.65 -6.59
C PHE A 263 -31.37 44.84 -5.75
N PRO A 264 -31.41 44.35 -4.50
CA PRO A 264 -32.61 44.36 -3.68
C PRO A 264 -32.85 45.73 -3.05
N LYS A 265 -34.10 46.01 -2.67
CA LYS A 265 -34.42 47.19 -1.86
C LYS A 265 -34.02 46.94 -0.41
N THR A 266 -32.83 47.42 -0.02
CA THR A 266 -32.27 47.20 1.32
C THR A 266 -31.53 48.45 1.83
N GLY A 267 -31.37 48.55 3.15
CA GLY A 267 -30.53 49.56 3.80
C GLY A 267 -29.03 49.20 3.84
N ILE A 268 -28.66 48.01 3.33
CA ILE A 268 -27.26 47.57 3.27
C ILE A 268 -26.53 48.31 2.14
N PRO A 269 -25.32 48.86 2.39
CA PRO A 269 -24.54 49.52 1.34
C PRO A 269 -24.22 48.57 0.18
N LYS A 270 -24.33 49.07 -1.05
CA LYS A 270 -24.10 48.28 -2.28
C LYS A 270 -22.73 47.61 -2.30
N GLU A 271 -21.70 48.30 -1.83
CA GLU A 271 -20.33 47.78 -1.77
C GLU A 271 -20.22 46.53 -0.89
N HIS A 272 -20.97 46.48 0.22
CA HIS A 272 -20.97 45.35 1.14
C HIS A 272 -21.60 44.11 0.47
N LEU A 273 -22.75 44.27 -0.19
CA LEU A 273 -23.39 43.18 -0.93
C LEU A 273 -22.56 42.71 -2.12
N GLN A 274 -21.89 43.64 -2.83
CA GLN A 274 -20.97 43.28 -3.91
C GLN A 274 -19.76 42.50 -3.40
N ARG A 275 -19.25 42.85 -2.21
CA ARG A 275 -18.18 42.09 -1.56
C ARG A 275 -18.63 40.67 -1.20
N LEU A 276 -19.81 40.50 -0.62
CA LEU A 276 -20.38 39.18 -0.32
C LEU A 276 -20.53 38.32 -1.58
N ARG A 277 -21.11 38.89 -2.65
CA ARG A 277 -21.23 38.23 -3.95
C ARG A 277 -19.87 37.84 -4.52
N ARG A 278 -18.87 38.74 -4.42
CA ARG A 278 -17.51 38.47 -4.93
C ARG A 278 -16.85 37.29 -4.20
N GLU A 279 -16.98 37.20 -2.88
CA GLU A 279 -16.45 36.06 -2.12
C GLU A 279 -17.10 34.75 -2.58
N PHE A 280 -18.44 34.72 -2.69
CA PHE A 280 -19.14 33.54 -3.18
C PHE A 280 -18.71 33.17 -4.61
N GLU A 281 -18.69 34.12 -5.54
CA GLU A 281 -18.32 33.88 -6.93
C GLU A 281 -16.87 33.44 -7.10
N TYR A 282 -15.97 33.82 -6.19
CA TYR A 282 -14.57 33.41 -6.20
C TYR A 282 -14.39 31.98 -5.67
N TRP A 283 -15.04 31.64 -4.55
CA TRP A 283 -14.83 30.36 -3.86
C TRP A 283 -15.69 29.21 -4.39
N TYR A 284 -16.82 29.48 -5.04
CA TYR A 284 -17.72 28.45 -5.58
C TYR A 284 -17.41 28.15 -7.05
N PRO A 285 -17.39 26.87 -7.47
CA PRO A 285 -18.04 25.70 -6.86
C PRO A 285 -17.27 25.04 -5.71
N VAL A 286 -17.88 24.05 -5.05
CA VAL A 286 -17.17 23.20 -4.09
C VAL A 286 -16.26 22.22 -4.85
N ASP A 287 -14.96 22.48 -4.81
CA ASP A 287 -13.93 21.66 -5.49
C ASP A 287 -13.89 20.22 -4.96
N VAL A 288 -13.86 20.06 -3.64
CA VAL A 288 -13.81 18.73 -3.01
C VAL A 288 -14.63 18.69 -1.72
N ARG A 289 -15.43 17.64 -1.59
CA ARG A 289 -16.19 17.30 -0.38
C ARG A 289 -15.76 15.93 0.14
N VAL A 290 -15.11 15.90 1.31
CA VAL A 290 -14.64 14.65 1.93
C VAL A 290 -15.63 14.21 3.00
N SER A 291 -15.97 12.92 3.02
CA SER A 291 -16.95 12.38 3.97
C SER A 291 -16.79 10.88 4.23
N GLY A 292 -17.49 10.37 5.24
CA GLY A 292 -17.63 8.93 5.43
C GLY A 292 -18.55 8.33 4.36
N LYS A 293 -18.33 7.04 4.03
CA LYS A 293 -19.16 6.33 3.03
C LYS A 293 -20.63 6.17 3.46
N ASP A 294 -20.91 6.28 4.74
CA ASP A 294 -22.24 6.25 5.36
C ASP A 294 -23.12 7.44 4.95
N LEU A 295 -22.51 8.56 4.53
CA LEU A 295 -23.23 9.75 4.11
C LEU A 295 -23.56 9.77 2.61
N VAL A 296 -23.07 8.79 1.82
CA VAL A 296 -23.35 8.68 0.38
C VAL A 296 -24.85 8.49 0.12
N PRO A 297 -25.55 7.55 0.78
CA PRO A 297 -26.95 7.26 0.49
C PRO A 297 -27.95 8.31 1.01
N ASN A 298 -27.48 9.35 1.72
CA ASN A 298 -28.34 10.37 2.32
C ASN A 298 -27.79 11.78 2.03
N HIS A 299 -27.08 12.40 2.97
CA HIS A 299 -26.58 13.77 2.90
C HIS A 299 -25.89 14.08 1.57
N LEU A 300 -24.97 13.24 1.08
CA LEU A 300 -24.24 13.54 -0.16
C LEU A 300 -25.13 13.46 -1.40
N SER A 301 -26.15 12.60 -1.38
CA SER A 301 -27.16 12.56 -2.44
C SER A 301 -28.05 13.80 -2.37
N TYR A 302 -28.49 14.20 -1.17
CA TYR A 302 -29.29 15.41 -0.95
C TYR A 302 -28.51 16.67 -1.32
N TYR A 303 -27.21 16.69 -1.01
CA TYR A 303 -26.27 17.72 -1.41
C TYR A 303 -26.28 17.94 -2.92
N LEU A 304 -26.20 16.87 -3.74
CA LEU A 304 -26.31 16.98 -5.20
C LEU A 304 -27.67 17.53 -5.62
N TYR A 305 -28.77 16.93 -5.13
CA TYR A 305 -30.13 17.37 -5.48
C TYR A 305 -30.32 18.87 -5.20
N ASN A 306 -29.97 19.33 -4.00
CA ASN A 306 -30.18 20.73 -3.62
C ASN A 306 -29.26 21.69 -4.38
N HIS A 307 -28.02 21.33 -4.70
CA HIS A 307 -27.16 22.19 -5.55
C HIS A 307 -27.76 22.38 -6.95
N VAL A 308 -28.27 21.29 -7.53
CA VAL A 308 -28.92 21.33 -8.84
C VAL A 308 -30.21 22.14 -8.79
N ALA A 309 -31.03 22.01 -7.73
CA ALA A 309 -32.24 22.81 -7.57
C ALA A 309 -31.97 24.30 -7.33
N MET A 310 -30.90 24.64 -6.61
CA MET A 310 -30.55 26.03 -6.31
C MET A 310 -29.94 26.74 -7.51
N TRP A 311 -29.05 26.08 -8.25
CA TRP A 311 -28.39 26.64 -9.43
C TRP A 311 -28.63 25.80 -10.70
N PRO A 312 -29.89 25.65 -11.15
CA PRO A 312 -30.27 24.69 -12.21
C PRO A 312 -29.71 25.06 -13.59
N LYS A 313 -29.33 26.33 -13.79
CA LYS A 313 -28.82 26.86 -15.07
C LYS A 313 -27.32 27.16 -15.05
N ASP A 314 -26.65 26.92 -13.93
CA ASP A 314 -25.23 27.22 -13.75
C ASP A 314 -24.49 25.98 -13.26
N ASN A 315 -24.17 25.09 -14.20
CA ASN A 315 -23.42 23.87 -13.93
C ASN A 315 -22.03 24.16 -13.33
N GLY A 316 -21.51 25.39 -13.52
CA GLY A 316 -20.27 25.84 -12.90
C GLY A 316 -20.36 26.01 -11.38
N LYS A 317 -21.56 26.01 -10.80
CA LYS A 317 -21.80 26.05 -9.34
C LYS A 317 -22.10 24.68 -8.75
N TRP A 318 -22.18 23.64 -9.58
CA TRP A 318 -22.41 22.28 -9.10
C TRP A 318 -21.15 21.71 -8.45
N PRO A 319 -21.30 20.76 -7.51
CA PRO A 319 -20.19 20.07 -6.89
C PRO A 319 -19.23 19.44 -7.90
N GLN A 320 -17.91 19.59 -7.70
CA GLN A 320 -16.90 19.06 -8.62
C GLN A 320 -16.41 17.66 -8.22
N ALA A 321 -16.12 17.43 -6.94
CA ALA A 321 -15.64 16.14 -6.46
C ALA A 321 -16.15 15.75 -5.06
N VAL A 322 -16.39 14.45 -4.85
CA VAL A 322 -16.74 13.87 -3.54
C VAL A 322 -15.84 12.67 -3.24
N ARG A 323 -15.15 12.68 -2.09
CA ARG A 323 -14.26 11.60 -1.66
C ARG A 323 -14.78 10.92 -0.39
N ALA A 324 -15.14 9.64 -0.49
CA ALA A 324 -15.58 8.83 0.63
C ALA A 324 -14.40 8.08 1.30
N ASN A 325 -14.30 8.07 2.64
CA ASN A 325 -13.24 7.36 3.38
C ASN A 325 -13.75 6.44 4.52
N GLY A 326 -12.86 5.57 5.01
CA GLY A 326 -13.02 4.76 6.23
C GLY A 326 -12.35 5.38 7.48
N HIS A 327 -12.19 4.61 8.57
CA HIS A 327 -11.67 5.08 9.88
C HIS A 327 -10.12 4.98 10.02
N LEU A 328 -9.49 5.76 10.94
CA LEU A 328 -8.03 6.02 11.01
C LEU A 328 -7.40 5.85 12.43
N LEU A 329 -6.12 5.45 12.52
CA LEU A 329 -5.21 5.47 13.71
C LEU A 329 -3.74 5.78 13.30
N LEU A 330 -2.91 6.39 14.18
CA LEU A 330 -1.53 6.88 13.83
C LEU A 330 -0.53 6.95 15.03
N ASN A 331 0.81 6.85 14.79
CA ASN A 331 1.94 7.42 15.59
C ASN A 331 3.36 7.23 14.97
N SER A 332 4.30 8.22 15.10
CA SER A 332 5.79 8.11 15.42
C SER A 332 6.69 9.32 14.99
N GLU A 333 7.66 9.78 15.84
CA GLU A 333 8.40 11.08 15.63
C GLU A 333 9.89 11.20 16.11
N LYS A 334 10.69 10.12 16.25
CA LYS A 334 11.97 10.19 17.03
C LYS A 334 13.27 10.56 16.28
N TRP A 335 13.32 10.52 14.95
CA TRP A 335 14.60 10.45 14.19
C TRP A 335 15.24 11.81 13.81
N VAL A 336 14.46 12.87 13.61
CA VAL A 336 14.94 14.16 13.06
C VAL A 336 15.98 14.86 13.96
N LYS A 337 15.86 14.70 15.27
CA LYS A 337 16.73 15.39 16.26
C LYS A 337 18.18 14.93 16.24
N GLU A 338 18.46 13.71 15.76
CA GLU A 338 19.80 13.11 15.81
C GLU A 338 20.73 13.65 14.70
N MET A 339 20.19 13.97 13.52
CA MET A 339 21.02 14.36 12.37
C MET A 339 21.55 15.79 12.44
N ILE A 340 20.82 16.71 13.07
CA ILE A 340 21.20 18.12 13.19
C ILE A 340 22.44 18.28 14.09
N ALA A 341 22.59 17.43 15.11
CA ALA A 341 23.72 17.48 16.02
C ALA A 341 25.07 17.05 15.38
N ASN A 342 25.05 16.35 14.24
CA ASN A 342 26.25 15.76 13.61
C ASN A 342 26.74 16.48 12.33
N GLN A 343 26.26 17.71 12.07
CA GLN A 343 26.52 18.47 10.84
C GLN A 343 28.01 18.64 10.49
N ASN A 344 28.89 18.77 11.50
CA ASN A 344 30.31 19.06 11.30
C ASN A 344 31.15 17.85 10.85
N ASN A 345 30.57 16.64 10.83
CA ASN A 345 31.25 15.39 10.44
C ASN A 345 30.89 14.92 9.01
N LEU A 346 30.17 15.73 8.23
CA LEU A 346 29.73 15.41 6.87
C LEU A 346 30.76 15.87 5.82
N ARG A 347 30.84 15.15 4.68
CA ARG A 347 31.79 15.42 3.59
C ARG A 347 31.46 16.75 2.88
N PRO A 348 32.38 17.72 2.80
CA PRO A 348 32.25 18.90 1.93
C PRO A 348 32.82 18.62 0.52
N GLY A 349 32.36 19.34 -0.52
CA GLY A 349 32.94 19.28 -1.88
C GLY A 349 31.90 19.16 -3.01
N PRO A 350 32.29 18.69 -4.22
CA PRO A 350 31.34 18.29 -5.25
C PRO A 350 30.73 16.91 -4.96
N ALA A 351 29.44 16.74 -5.31
CA ALA A 351 28.67 15.50 -5.15
C ALA A 351 28.72 14.64 -6.43
N ASP A 352 29.89 14.11 -6.74
CA ASP A 352 30.21 13.41 -8.01
C ASP A 352 30.28 11.89 -7.90
N THR A 353 30.27 11.34 -6.68
CA THR A 353 30.36 9.88 -6.50
C THR A 353 29.14 9.16 -7.08
N PHE A 354 29.29 7.89 -7.43
CA PHE A 354 28.18 7.08 -7.92
C PHE A 354 27.01 7.02 -6.94
N ASN A 355 27.30 6.84 -5.65
CA ASN A 355 26.28 6.79 -4.60
C ASN A 355 25.58 8.15 -4.41
N ASP A 356 26.29 9.27 -4.62
CA ASP A 356 25.69 10.62 -4.61
C ASP A 356 24.68 10.81 -5.75
N ARG A 357 25.04 10.39 -6.98
CA ARG A 357 24.19 10.51 -8.16
C ARG A 357 22.96 9.60 -8.11
N VAL A 358 23.14 8.37 -7.59
CA VAL A 358 22.03 7.45 -7.32
C VAL A 358 21.08 8.06 -6.30
N PHE A 359 21.58 8.55 -5.16
CA PHE A 359 20.73 9.10 -4.11
C PHE A 359 19.96 10.34 -4.57
N ALA A 360 20.60 11.23 -5.34
CA ALA A 360 19.93 12.39 -5.94
C ALA A 360 18.80 11.98 -6.90
N SER A 361 19.03 10.94 -7.72
CA SER A 361 18.03 10.42 -8.68
C SER A 361 16.86 9.73 -7.97
N GLU A 362 17.12 8.96 -6.91
CA GLU A 362 16.07 8.33 -6.10
C GLU A 362 15.23 9.35 -5.35
N MET A 363 15.86 10.41 -4.83
CA MET A 363 15.17 11.53 -4.20
C MET A 363 14.24 12.25 -5.20
N ASN A 364 14.70 12.50 -6.43
CA ASN A 364 13.88 13.10 -7.48
C ASN A 364 12.71 12.18 -7.88
N ALA A 365 12.97 10.87 -8.04
CA ALA A 365 11.92 9.90 -8.34
C ALA A 365 10.88 9.79 -7.23
N GLY A 366 11.31 9.86 -5.96
CA GLY A 366 10.43 9.89 -4.80
C GLY A 366 9.50 11.10 -4.82
N ILE A 367 10.01 12.30 -5.08
CA ILE A 367 9.21 13.54 -5.19
C ILE A 367 8.11 13.38 -6.24
N LEU A 368 8.45 12.94 -7.46
CA LEU A 368 7.49 12.78 -8.55
C LEU A 368 6.40 11.75 -8.22
N LYS A 369 6.77 10.61 -7.60
CA LYS A 369 5.79 9.60 -7.17
C LYS A 369 4.88 10.15 -6.08
N THR A 370 5.43 10.86 -5.10
CA THR A 370 4.66 11.44 -4.00
C THR A 370 3.70 12.52 -4.47
N GLU A 371 4.11 13.36 -5.41
CA GLU A 371 3.25 14.35 -6.08
C GLU A 371 2.05 13.67 -6.75
N GLN A 372 2.30 12.65 -7.58
CA GLN A 372 1.23 11.87 -8.22
C GLN A 372 0.27 11.22 -7.20
N HIS A 373 0.78 10.77 -6.06
CA HIS A 373 -0.06 10.20 -5.01
C HIS A 373 -0.86 11.26 -4.26
N TYR A 374 -0.33 12.46 -4.04
CA TYR A 374 -1.08 13.57 -3.45
C TYR A 374 -2.18 14.08 -4.39
N ASP A 375 -1.89 14.22 -5.68
CA ASP A 375 -2.87 14.61 -6.71
C ASP A 375 -4.04 13.63 -6.77
N ARG A 376 -3.75 12.34 -6.65
CA ARG A 376 -4.77 11.26 -6.60
C ARG A 376 -5.39 11.09 -5.21
N MET A 377 -5.04 11.91 -4.23
CA MET A 377 -5.44 11.81 -2.83
C MET A 377 -5.20 10.42 -2.22
N MET A 378 -4.14 9.72 -2.62
CA MET A 378 -3.73 8.42 -2.10
C MET A 378 -2.74 8.59 -0.93
N TYR A 379 -3.20 9.20 0.17
CA TYR A 379 -2.33 9.63 1.29
C TYR A 379 -1.48 8.52 1.92
N LYS A 380 -1.93 7.25 1.89
CA LYS A 380 -1.13 6.11 2.36
C LYS A 380 0.07 5.84 1.46
N GLU A 381 -0.13 5.85 0.15
CA GLU A 381 0.96 5.67 -0.82
C GLU A 381 1.84 6.92 -0.92
N ALA A 382 1.26 8.13 -0.72
CA ALA A 382 2.03 9.36 -0.57
C ALA A 382 2.95 9.28 0.65
N LEU A 383 2.48 8.77 1.79
CA LEU A 383 3.31 8.53 2.98
C LEU A 383 4.35 7.41 2.74
N LYS A 384 3.99 6.36 2.01
CA LYS A 384 4.93 5.29 1.64
C LYS A 384 6.08 5.82 0.80
N SER A 385 5.79 6.47 -0.32
CA SER A 385 6.79 7.03 -1.24
C SER A 385 7.54 8.21 -0.62
N GLY A 386 6.80 9.14 -0.03
CA GLY A 386 7.30 10.44 0.44
C GLY A 386 7.94 10.40 1.82
N PHE A 387 7.80 9.32 2.58
CA PHE A 387 8.46 9.15 3.87
C PHE A 387 9.18 7.80 3.98
N PHE A 388 8.50 6.66 3.90
CA PHE A 388 9.15 5.36 4.15
C PHE A 388 10.23 5.00 3.11
N GLU A 389 9.91 5.08 1.83
CA GLU A 389 10.86 4.84 0.74
C GLU A 389 11.93 5.93 0.68
N PHE A 390 11.56 7.17 0.97
CA PHE A 390 12.47 8.31 1.07
C PHE A 390 13.52 8.09 2.18
N GLN A 391 13.10 7.66 3.37
CA GLN A 391 13.98 7.27 4.46
C GLN A 391 14.84 6.05 4.11
N ALA A 392 14.28 5.05 3.43
CA ALA A 392 15.01 3.87 2.98
C ALA A 392 16.12 4.24 1.98
N ALA A 393 15.86 5.16 1.04
CA ALA A 393 16.88 5.66 0.11
C ALA A 393 18.03 6.37 0.85
N LYS A 394 17.69 7.17 1.87
CA LYS A 394 18.70 7.82 2.72
C LYS A 394 19.50 6.82 3.57
N ASP A 395 18.84 5.86 4.20
CA ASP A 395 19.52 4.82 4.99
C ASP A 395 20.45 3.98 4.11
N LYS A 396 20.02 3.64 2.90
CA LYS A 396 20.86 2.99 1.89
C LYS A 396 22.07 3.85 1.53
N TYR A 397 21.88 5.12 1.24
CA TYR A 397 22.98 6.04 0.93
C TYR A 397 23.98 6.15 2.11
N ARG A 398 23.48 6.22 3.35
CA ARG A 398 24.33 6.22 4.56
C ARG A 398 25.20 4.96 4.68
N GLU A 399 24.66 3.80 4.31
CA GLU A 399 25.42 2.54 4.35
C GLU A 399 26.45 2.42 3.22
N LEU A 400 26.10 2.88 2.01
CA LEU A 400 26.96 2.79 0.83
C LEU A 400 28.06 3.88 0.80
N ALA A 401 27.81 5.05 1.40
CA ALA A 401 28.76 6.16 1.46
C ALA A 401 29.82 5.95 2.57
N ILE A 402 30.77 5.03 2.34
CA ILE A 402 31.86 4.71 3.28
C ILE A 402 32.74 5.92 3.58
N GLU A 403 32.92 6.82 2.59
CA GLU A 403 33.70 8.05 2.71
C GLU A 403 32.94 9.18 3.44
N GLY A 404 31.72 8.90 3.92
CA GLY A 404 30.83 9.85 4.56
C GLY A 404 29.83 10.49 3.59
N MET A 405 28.63 10.80 4.11
CA MET A 405 27.57 11.44 3.32
C MET A 405 27.92 12.87 2.94
N HIS A 406 27.55 13.27 1.72
CA HIS A 406 27.76 14.62 1.22
C HIS A 406 26.84 15.64 1.92
N ARG A 407 27.43 16.73 2.43
CA ARG A 407 26.71 17.73 3.23
C ARG A 407 25.50 18.28 2.49
N ASP A 408 25.67 18.82 1.28
CA ASP A 408 24.58 19.52 0.60
C ASP A 408 23.48 18.56 0.13
N LEU A 409 23.79 17.29 -0.13
CA LEU A 409 22.77 16.28 -0.46
C LEU A 409 21.94 15.91 0.76
N VAL A 410 22.56 15.81 1.93
CA VAL A 410 21.85 15.58 3.20
C VAL A 410 20.92 16.74 3.52
N PHE A 411 21.37 17.99 3.38
CA PHE A 411 20.51 19.16 3.61
C PHE A 411 19.38 19.27 2.58
N GLN A 412 19.65 18.98 1.30
CA GLN A 412 18.60 18.90 0.28
C GLN A 412 17.58 17.81 0.61
N PHE A 413 18.03 16.64 1.08
CA PHE A 413 17.14 15.58 1.52
C PHE A 413 16.25 16.03 2.68
N ILE A 414 16.83 16.65 3.72
CA ILE A 414 16.05 17.12 4.89
C ILE A 414 15.03 18.17 4.45
N GLU A 415 15.41 19.13 3.60
CA GLU A 415 14.51 20.15 3.07
C GLU A 415 13.35 19.52 2.27
N ARG A 416 13.67 18.64 1.31
CA ARG A 416 12.67 17.98 0.46
C ARG A 416 11.76 17.05 1.26
N GLN A 417 12.31 16.25 2.16
CA GLN A 417 11.55 15.38 3.06
C GLN A 417 10.60 16.18 3.95
N THR A 418 11.04 17.34 4.44
CA THR A 418 10.21 18.25 5.27
C THR A 418 9.05 18.81 4.45
N LEU A 419 9.28 19.19 3.19
CA LEU A 419 8.22 19.66 2.30
C LEU A 419 7.21 18.55 1.95
N LEU A 420 7.69 17.34 1.63
CA LEU A 420 6.81 16.20 1.31
C LEU A 420 5.95 15.77 2.52
N LEU A 421 6.46 15.93 3.74
CA LEU A 421 5.76 15.54 4.97
C LEU A 421 4.86 16.66 5.53
N ALA A 422 5.01 17.90 5.04
CA ALA A 422 4.28 19.08 5.52
C ALA A 422 2.75 18.90 5.58
N PRO A 423 2.08 18.27 4.59
CA PRO A 423 0.63 18.06 4.63
C PRO A 423 0.17 17.07 5.72
N ILE A 424 1.06 16.22 6.23
CA ILE A 424 0.75 15.17 7.21
C ILE A 424 1.15 15.61 8.63
N CYS A 425 2.38 16.11 8.78
CA CYS A 425 2.94 16.53 10.07
C CYS A 425 3.40 18.00 10.03
N PRO A 426 2.48 18.97 9.84
CA PRO A 426 2.84 20.37 9.62
C PRO A 426 3.65 20.98 10.75
N HIS A 427 3.34 20.66 12.01
CA HIS A 427 4.03 21.20 13.18
C HIS A 427 5.49 20.74 13.29
N LEU A 428 5.73 19.44 13.06
CA LEU A 428 7.08 18.88 13.01
C LEU A 428 7.89 19.50 11.88
N CYS A 429 7.25 19.67 10.73
CA CYS A 429 7.89 20.20 9.55
C CYS A 429 8.21 21.69 9.73
N GLU A 430 7.32 22.49 10.33
CA GLU A 430 7.57 23.90 10.68
C GLU A 430 8.75 24.04 11.66
N TYR A 431 8.79 23.17 12.69
CA TYR A 431 9.90 23.13 13.63
C TYR A 431 11.23 22.77 12.94
N THR A 432 11.21 21.76 12.06
CA THR A 432 12.38 21.34 11.28
C THR A 432 12.83 22.44 10.32
N TRP A 433 11.88 23.14 9.70
CA TRP A 433 12.13 24.28 8.81
C TRP A 433 12.84 25.44 9.53
N GLY A 434 12.43 25.73 10.77
CA GLY A 434 13.12 26.68 11.63
C GLY A 434 14.53 26.23 12.03
N LEU A 435 14.73 24.93 12.30
CA LEU A 435 16.07 24.38 12.57
C LEU A 435 17.01 24.46 11.37
N LEU A 436 16.48 24.43 10.14
CA LEU A 436 17.25 24.68 8.92
C LEU A 436 17.64 26.16 8.74
N GLY A 437 17.22 27.06 9.63
CA GLY A 437 17.53 28.49 9.57
C GLY A 437 16.72 29.27 8.52
N LYS A 438 15.61 28.71 8.04
CA LYS A 438 14.73 29.38 7.08
C LYS A 438 13.88 30.43 7.81
N THR A 439 13.76 31.63 7.25
CA THR A 439 13.12 32.79 7.91
C THR A 439 11.61 32.88 7.66
N SER A 440 11.10 32.28 6.58
CA SER A 440 9.67 32.23 6.27
C SER A 440 9.03 30.95 6.79
N SER A 441 7.75 31.02 7.17
CA SER A 441 6.96 29.83 7.54
C SER A 441 6.91 28.81 6.39
N LEU A 442 6.91 27.52 6.73
CA LEU A 442 6.79 26.41 5.79
C LEU A 442 5.48 26.49 4.99
N MET A 443 4.42 27.04 5.59
CA MET A 443 3.11 27.19 4.96
C MET A 443 3.12 28.07 3.70
N LYS A 444 4.19 28.85 3.48
CA LYS A 444 4.40 29.67 2.29
C LYS A 444 5.39 29.05 1.28
N ALA A 445 5.97 27.89 1.60
CA ALA A 445 6.91 27.22 0.74
C ALA A 445 6.21 26.58 -0.46
N SER A 446 6.89 26.55 -1.61
CA SER A 446 6.44 25.84 -2.80
C SER A 446 6.77 24.35 -2.72
N TRP A 447 6.01 23.54 -3.45
CA TRP A 447 6.32 22.12 -3.65
C TRP A 447 7.75 21.93 -4.18
N PRO A 448 8.51 20.91 -3.73
CA PRO A 448 9.88 20.71 -4.15
C PRO A 448 9.95 20.34 -5.64
N VAL A 449 10.79 21.05 -6.39
CA VAL A 449 11.03 20.75 -7.82
C VAL A 449 11.95 19.54 -7.93
N ALA A 450 11.49 18.48 -8.61
CA ALA A 450 12.31 17.32 -8.90
C ALA A 450 13.35 17.63 -9.98
N GLY A 451 14.59 17.20 -9.77
CA GLY A 451 15.63 17.21 -10.80
C GLY A 451 15.50 16.03 -11.78
N PRO A 452 16.47 15.84 -12.70
CA PRO A 452 16.46 14.71 -13.62
C PRO A 452 16.52 13.38 -12.84
N VAL A 453 15.77 12.39 -13.32
CA VAL A 453 15.77 11.03 -12.80
C VAL A 453 16.52 10.14 -13.78
N ASP A 454 17.66 9.61 -13.33
CA ASP A 454 18.40 8.61 -14.09
C ASP A 454 17.93 7.20 -13.69
N GLU A 455 17.03 6.62 -14.50
CA GLU A 455 16.50 5.27 -14.26
C GLU A 455 17.60 4.20 -14.29
N ILE A 456 18.65 4.39 -15.11
CA ILE A 456 19.75 3.42 -15.27
C ILE A 456 20.57 3.38 -13.98
N LEU A 457 20.87 4.54 -13.40
CA LEU A 457 21.57 4.62 -12.11
C LEU A 457 20.77 3.98 -10.97
N ILE A 458 19.47 4.25 -10.86
CA ILE A 458 18.63 3.64 -9.82
C ILE A 458 18.65 2.11 -9.94
N ARG A 459 18.55 1.58 -11.16
CA ARG A 459 18.61 0.13 -11.42
C ARG A 459 19.96 -0.47 -11.10
N SER A 460 21.05 0.20 -11.47
CA SER A 460 22.39 -0.25 -11.13
C SER A 460 22.60 -0.36 -9.61
N SER A 461 21.98 0.54 -8.84
CA SER A 461 21.94 0.47 -7.38
C SER A 461 21.06 -0.68 -6.86
N GLN A 462 19.91 -0.93 -7.48
CA GLN A 462 19.06 -2.09 -7.15
C GLN A 462 19.81 -3.40 -7.38
N TYR A 463 20.48 -3.54 -8.53
CA TYR A 463 21.35 -4.67 -8.84
C TYR A 463 22.44 -4.87 -7.79
N LEU A 464 23.11 -3.79 -7.35
CA LEU A 464 24.11 -3.85 -6.30
C LEU A 464 23.51 -4.38 -4.97
N MET A 465 22.33 -3.91 -4.58
CA MET A 465 21.67 -4.33 -3.35
C MET A 465 21.21 -5.79 -3.40
N GLU A 466 20.65 -6.24 -4.53
CA GLU A 466 20.27 -7.63 -4.77
C GLU A 466 21.50 -8.54 -4.74
N THR A 467 22.58 -8.13 -5.40
CA THR A 467 23.85 -8.87 -5.40
C THR A 467 24.42 -8.96 -3.99
N ALA A 468 24.44 -7.86 -3.23
CA ALA A 468 24.90 -7.88 -1.83
C ALA A 468 24.05 -8.82 -0.96
N HIS A 469 22.73 -8.84 -1.16
CA HIS A 469 21.82 -9.74 -0.47
C HIS A 469 22.09 -11.22 -0.81
N ASP A 470 22.23 -11.55 -2.09
CA ASP A 470 22.53 -12.91 -2.56
C ASP A 470 23.89 -13.38 -2.05
N LEU A 471 24.93 -12.53 -2.09
CA LEU A 471 26.25 -12.84 -1.55
C LEU A 471 26.18 -13.16 -0.05
N ARG A 472 25.41 -12.41 0.75
CA ARG A 472 25.19 -12.69 2.18
C ARG A 472 24.49 -14.03 2.37
N LEU A 473 23.47 -14.34 1.57
CA LEU A 473 22.74 -15.60 1.63
C LEU A 473 23.66 -16.79 1.31
N ARG A 474 24.48 -16.68 0.26
CA ARG A 474 25.44 -17.71 -0.15
C ARG A 474 26.56 -17.89 0.88
N LEU A 475 27.05 -16.81 1.48
CA LEU A 475 28.03 -16.87 2.57
C LEU A 475 27.46 -17.65 3.77
N LYS A 476 26.21 -17.35 4.16
CA LYS A 476 25.51 -18.08 5.22
C LYS A 476 25.32 -19.56 4.87
N ALA A 477 24.98 -19.88 3.62
CA ALA A 477 24.84 -21.25 3.15
C ALA A 477 26.18 -22.02 3.16
N TYR A 478 27.27 -21.36 2.79
CA TYR A 478 28.62 -21.94 2.85
C TYR A 478 29.05 -22.29 4.28
N MET A 479 28.67 -21.46 5.27
CA MET A 479 29.00 -21.69 6.68
C MET A 479 28.18 -22.82 7.34
N LEU A 480 27.13 -23.33 6.69
CA LEU A 480 26.33 -24.44 7.23
C LEU A 480 27.01 -25.80 6.92
N PRO A 481 26.92 -26.79 7.83
CA PRO A 481 27.49 -28.11 7.60
C PRO A 481 26.81 -28.80 6.39
N PRO A 482 27.58 -29.51 5.54
CA PRO A 482 27.05 -30.15 4.35
C PRO A 482 26.04 -31.24 4.71
N LYS A 483 24.80 -31.13 4.22
CA LYS A 483 23.66 -32.02 4.58
C LYS A 483 23.82 -33.50 4.18
N ASN A 484 24.88 -33.91 3.48
CA ASN A 484 24.95 -35.21 2.78
C ASN A 484 26.18 -36.10 3.07
N LYS A 485 26.88 -35.97 4.20
CA LYS A 485 27.86 -37.01 4.61
C LYS A 485 27.58 -37.51 6.02
N LYS A 486 27.27 -38.81 6.14
CA LYS A 486 27.28 -39.54 7.43
C LYS A 486 28.72 -39.52 7.96
N GLY A 487 28.97 -38.62 8.90
CA GLY A 487 30.25 -38.41 9.56
C GLY A 487 30.29 -36.99 10.12
N ASP A 488 30.83 -36.84 11.32
CA ASP A 488 30.88 -35.60 12.09
C ASP A 488 31.73 -34.53 11.34
N SER A 489 31.13 -33.84 10.37
CA SER A 489 31.81 -32.85 9.54
C SER A 489 31.78 -31.50 10.26
N LYS A 490 32.95 -31.07 10.78
CA LYS A 490 33.14 -29.72 11.32
C LYS A 490 32.68 -28.67 10.29
N PRO A 491 32.03 -27.58 10.73
CA PRO A 491 31.66 -26.49 9.83
C PRO A 491 32.92 -25.94 9.13
N PRO A 492 32.85 -25.65 7.82
CA PRO A 492 33.98 -25.08 7.09
C PRO A 492 34.40 -23.74 7.70
N ALA A 493 35.71 -23.47 7.74
CA ALA A 493 36.25 -22.22 8.25
C ALA A 493 35.68 -21.03 7.48
N LYS A 494 35.45 -19.90 8.17
CA LYS A 494 34.95 -18.66 7.54
C LYS A 494 35.84 -18.32 6.33
N PRO A 495 35.26 -18.13 5.13
CA PRO A 495 36.05 -17.83 3.94
C PRO A 495 36.71 -16.46 4.07
N SER A 496 37.90 -16.33 3.52
CA SER A 496 38.68 -15.09 3.55
C SER A 496 38.57 -14.29 2.26
N HIS A 497 38.48 -14.99 1.12
CA HIS A 497 38.39 -14.40 -0.21
C HIS A 497 37.08 -14.81 -0.91
N CYS A 498 36.56 -13.91 -1.74
CA CYS A 498 35.44 -14.20 -2.64
C CYS A 498 35.79 -13.74 -4.05
N THR A 499 35.48 -14.56 -5.04
CA THR A 499 35.58 -14.16 -6.45
C THR A 499 34.21 -14.11 -7.05
N ILE A 500 33.87 -12.94 -7.59
CA ILE A 500 32.62 -12.66 -8.28
C ILE A 500 32.91 -12.70 -9.78
N TYR A 501 32.17 -13.56 -10.48
CA TYR A 501 32.22 -13.70 -11.93
C TYR A 501 31.00 -13.02 -12.56
N VAL A 502 31.29 -12.18 -13.55
CA VAL A 502 30.30 -11.38 -14.27
C VAL A 502 30.32 -11.79 -15.75
N ALA A 503 29.16 -12.10 -16.32
CA ALA A 503 29.05 -12.49 -17.73
C ALA A 503 28.73 -11.26 -18.59
N LYS A 504 29.45 -11.08 -19.70
CA LYS A 504 29.19 -9.98 -20.65
C LYS A 504 27.96 -10.23 -21.53
N SER A 505 27.73 -11.48 -21.88
CA SER A 505 26.64 -11.91 -22.75
C SER A 505 25.98 -13.15 -22.17
N TYR A 506 24.71 -13.35 -22.48
CA TYR A 506 24.02 -14.59 -22.12
C TYR A 506 24.73 -15.81 -22.73
N PRO A 507 24.80 -16.95 -22.01
CA PRO A 507 25.24 -18.22 -22.58
C PRO A 507 24.43 -18.57 -23.85
N PRO A 508 25.00 -19.27 -24.84
CA PRO A 508 24.34 -19.50 -26.13
C PRO A 508 22.91 -20.04 -26.04
N TRP A 509 22.66 -20.98 -25.11
CA TRP A 509 21.33 -21.56 -24.91
C TRP A 509 20.33 -20.57 -24.27
N GLN A 510 20.79 -19.67 -23.40
CA GLN A 510 19.95 -18.62 -22.80
C GLN A 510 19.69 -17.50 -23.82
N HIS A 511 20.69 -17.14 -24.63
CA HIS A 511 20.58 -16.17 -25.69
C HIS A 511 19.52 -16.60 -26.73
N SER A 512 19.57 -17.86 -27.20
CA SER A 512 18.55 -18.39 -28.12
C SER A 512 17.15 -18.42 -27.49
N ALA A 513 17.04 -18.79 -26.21
CA ALA A 513 15.76 -18.78 -25.50
C ALA A 513 15.19 -17.36 -25.34
N LEU A 514 16.03 -16.40 -24.93
CA LEU A 514 15.65 -14.99 -24.74
C LEU A 514 15.30 -14.32 -26.08
N SER A 515 16.04 -14.63 -27.14
CA SER A 515 15.75 -14.15 -28.50
C SER A 515 14.39 -14.64 -29.00
N LEU A 516 14.04 -15.91 -28.72
CA LEU A 516 12.73 -16.46 -29.07
C LEU A 516 11.60 -15.77 -28.26
N LEU A 517 11.80 -15.56 -26.96
CA LEU A 517 10.85 -14.84 -26.11
C LEU A 517 10.66 -13.39 -26.59
N GLY A 518 11.75 -12.69 -26.90
CA GLY A 518 11.72 -11.34 -27.45
C GLY A 518 10.99 -11.26 -28.80
N LYS A 519 11.16 -12.27 -29.66
CA LYS A 519 10.44 -12.38 -30.93
C LYS A 519 8.92 -12.53 -30.72
N HIS A 520 8.50 -13.43 -29.83
CA HIS A 520 7.09 -13.63 -29.50
C HIS A 520 6.45 -12.41 -28.83
N TYR A 521 7.21 -11.75 -27.94
CA TYR A 521 6.75 -10.53 -27.28
C TYR A 521 6.48 -9.40 -28.29
N LYS A 522 7.36 -9.24 -29.28
CA LYS A 522 7.20 -8.28 -30.37
C LYS A 522 6.07 -8.65 -31.35
N SER A 523 5.88 -9.94 -31.64
CA SER A 523 4.84 -10.38 -32.59
C SER A 523 3.42 -10.32 -32.03
N ASN A 524 3.26 -10.41 -30.70
CA ASN A 524 1.96 -10.56 -30.05
C ASN A 524 1.56 -9.34 -29.20
N ASN A 525 1.97 -8.13 -29.58
CA ASN A 525 1.67 -6.87 -28.87
C ASN A 525 1.96 -6.93 -27.35
N GLY A 526 3.08 -7.55 -26.94
CA GLY A 526 3.50 -7.58 -25.54
C GLY A 526 2.94 -8.72 -24.70
N VAL A 527 2.39 -9.77 -25.32
CA VAL A 527 1.90 -10.97 -24.62
C VAL A 527 2.69 -12.21 -25.04
N LEU A 528 3.35 -12.86 -24.07
CA LEU A 528 4.04 -14.13 -24.34
C LEU A 528 3.04 -15.29 -24.48
N PRO A 529 3.24 -16.22 -25.45
CA PRO A 529 2.42 -17.42 -25.60
C PRO A 529 2.41 -18.33 -24.36
N ASP A 530 1.49 -19.29 -24.38
CA ASP A 530 1.40 -20.34 -23.37
C ASP A 530 2.71 -21.13 -23.25
N ASN A 531 3.02 -21.60 -22.04
CA ASN A 531 4.24 -22.36 -21.76
C ASN A 531 4.37 -23.61 -22.65
N LYS A 532 3.27 -24.21 -23.10
CA LYS A 532 3.29 -25.35 -24.03
C LYS A 532 3.84 -24.97 -25.41
N VAL A 533 3.44 -23.81 -25.93
CA VAL A 533 3.89 -23.32 -27.25
C VAL A 533 5.38 -22.98 -27.18
N ILE A 534 5.78 -22.26 -26.13
CA ILE A 534 7.19 -21.90 -25.89
C ILE A 534 8.06 -23.16 -25.72
N ALA A 535 7.60 -24.15 -24.96
CA ALA A 535 8.32 -25.41 -24.76
C ALA A 535 8.47 -26.22 -26.06
N SER A 536 7.44 -26.21 -26.92
CA SER A 536 7.45 -26.91 -28.21
C SER A 536 8.47 -26.29 -29.17
N GLU A 537 8.50 -24.96 -29.27
CA GLU A 537 9.42 -24.25 -30.16
C GLU A 537 10.87 -24.29 -29.66
N LEU A 538 11.10 -24.14 -28.35
CA LEU A 538 12.43 -24.29 -27.77
C LEU A 538 12.94 -25.74 -27.88
N GLY A 539 12.03 -26.73 -27.80
CA GLY A 539 12.36 -28.14 -28.01
C GLY A 539 12.72 -28.50 -29.46
N ALA A 540 12.29 -27.68 -30.43
CA ALA A 540 12.64 -27.84 -31.83
C ALA A 540 14.04 -27.30 -32.17
N LEU A 541 14.65 -26.48 -31.31
CA LEU A 541 16.00 -25.93 -31.50
C LEU A 541 17.07 -26.98 -31.10
N PRO A 542 17.93 -27.43 -32.04
CA PRO A 542 18.92 -28.49 -31.78
C PRO A 542 19.93 -28.11 -30.67
N GLU A 543 20.28 -26.82 -30.61
CA GLU A 543 21.20 -26.21 -29.65
C GLU A 543 20.71 -26.26 -28.19
N LEU A 544 19.39 -26.38 -27.97
CA LEU A 544 18.78 -26.41 -26.64
C LEU A 544 18.56 -27.84 -26.10
N LYS A 545 18.73 -28.87 -26.94
CA LYS A 545 18.40 -30.27 -26.60
C LYS A 545 19.14 -30.78 -25.35
N LYS A 546 20.40 -30.36 -25.16
CA LYS A 546 21.23 -30.69 -23.97
C LYS A 546 20.76 -29.95 -22.70
N TYR A 547 20.09 -28.80 -22.86
CA TYR A 547 19.73 -27.89 -21.76
C TYR A 547 18.23 -27.82 -21.48
N MET A 548 17.38 -28.61 -22.16
CA MET A 548 15.91 -28.55 -22.04
C MET A 548 15.37 -28.62 -20.60
N LYS A 549 16.03 -29.33 -19.68
CA LYS A 549 15.65 -29.35 -18.26
C LYS A 549 15.82 -28.00 -17.55
N ARG A 550 16.74 -27.14 -18.03
CA ARG A 550 17.06 -25.81 -17.50
C ARG A 550 16.33 -24.68 -18.24
N VAL A 551 15.93 -24.92 -19.49
CA VAL A 551 15.26 -23.93 -20.35
C VAL A 551 13.91 -23.47 -19.79
N MET A 552 13.03 -24.37 -19.39
CA MET A 552 11.70 -23.97 -18.87
C MET A 552 11.75 -23.22 -17.53
N PRO A 553 12.59 -23.61 -16.54
CA PRO A 553 12.82 -22.79 -15.36
C PRO A 553 13.32 -21.37 -15.69
N PHE A 554 14.21 -21.23 -16.69
CA PHE A 554 14.69 -19.93 -17.15
C PHE A 554 13.56 -19.10 -17.78
N VAL A 555 12.72 -19.69 -18.64
CA VAL A 555 11.53 -19.02 -19.21
C VAL A 555 10.57 -18.55 -18.12
N ALA A 556 10.31 -19.37 -17.11
CA ALA A 556 9.43 -19.02 -16.00
C ALA A 556 9.98 -17.82 -15.20
N MET A 557 11.28 -17.82 -14.93
CA MET A 557 11.97 -16.71 -14.27
C MET A 557 11.90 -15.42 -15.10
N ILE A 558 12.08 -15.51 -16.41
CA ILE A 558 11.96 -14.35 -17.31
C ILE A 558 10.53 -13.83 -17.35
N LYS A 559 9.51 -14.70 -17.35
CA LYS A 559 8.10 -14.28 -17.26
C LYS A 559 7.80 -13.55 -15.95
N GLU A 560 8.27 -14.07 -14.82
CA GLU A 560 8.09 -13.42 -13.51
C GLU A 560 8.77 -12.05 -13.47
N ASN A 561 9.99 -11.95 -14.00
CA ASN A 561 10.72 -10.69 -14.06
C ASN A 561 10.11 -9.71 -15.07
N LEU A 562 9.54 -10.19 -16.18
CA LEU A 562 8.82 -9.39 -17.18
C LEU A 562 7.57 -8.74 -16.58
N GLU A 563 6.84 -9.46 -15.72
CA GLU A 563 5.68 -8.91 -15.00
C GLU A 563 6.10 -7.86 -13.96
N LYS A 564 7.23 -8.05 -13.27
CA LYS A 564 7.71 -7.15 -12.22
C LYS A 564 8.43 -5.90 -12.76
N ASN A 565 9.32 -6.08 -13.71
CA ASN A 565 10.28 -5.08 -14.18
C ASN A 565 10.03 -4.62 -15.62
N GLY A 566 9.01 -5.17 -16.28
CA GLY A 566 8.59 -4.79 -17.63
C GLY A 566 9.43 -5.39 -18.75
N PRO A 567 9.22 -4.94 -20.01
CA PRO A 567 9.75 -5.56 -21.23
C PRO A 567 11.28 -5.57 -21.35
N ARG A 568 11.97 -4.74 -20.56
CA ARG A 568 13.42 -4.53 -20.61
C ARG A 568 14.22 -5.75 -20.13
N VAL A 569 13.56 -6.72 -19.48
CA VAL A 569 14.14 -8.04 -19.13
C VAL A 569 14.44 -8.90 -20.37
N LEU A 570 13.84 -8.56 -21.52
CA LEU A 570 14.06 -9.25 -22.78
C LEU A 570 15.25 -8.68 -23.58
N ASP A 571 15.91 -7.64 -23.07
CA ASP A 571 17.09 -7.06 -23.71
C ASP A 571 18.28 -8.01 -23.58
N LEU A 572 19.04 -8.16 -24.67
CA LEU A 572 20.16 -9.10 -24.76
C LEU A 572 21.40 -8.65 -23.96
N GLU A 573 21.47 -7.35 -23.66
CA GLU A 573 22.54 -6.71 -22.90
C GLU A 573 21.93 -5.80 -21.83
N LEU A 574 22.62 -5.65 -20.71
CA LEU A 574 22.21 -4.73 -19.66
C LEU A 574 22.52 -3.29 -20.03
N GLU A 575 21.67 -2.36 -19.58
CA GLU A 575 21.80 -0.91 -19.83
C GLU A 575 23.01 -0.27 -19.10
N PHE A 576 23.68 -1.00 -18.20
CA PHE A 576 24.82 -0.53 -17.40
C PHE A 576 25.93 -1.58 -17.29
N ASP A 577 27.16 -1.13 -17.07
CA ASP A 577 28.33 -2.00 -16.87
C ASP A 577 28.34 -2.59 -15.45
N GLU A 578 27.95 -3.87 -15.34
CA GLU A 578 27.93 -4.62 -14.08
C GLU A 578 29.27 -4.61 -13.35
N ARG A 579 30.37 -4.74 -14.09
CA ARG A 579 31.71 -4.80 -13.49
C ARG A 579 32.06 -3.45 -12.88
N ALA A 580 31.80 -2.35 -13.60
CA ALA A 580 32.06 -1.02 -13.10
C ALA A 580 31.29 -0.75 -11.79
N VAL A 581 29.99 -1.08 -11.77
CA VAL A 581 29.12 -0.90 -10.59
C VAL A 581 29.63 -1.67 -9.36
N LEU A 582 30.06 -2.92 -9.55
CA LEU A 582 30.61 -3.73 -8.47
C LEU A 582 31.99 -3.23 -8.00
N MET A 583 32.84 -2.78 -8.93
CA MET A 583 34.17 -2.25 -8.61
C MET A 583 34.10 -0.96 -7.80
N GLU A 584 33.18 -0.05 -8.15
CA GLU A 584 32.98 1.22 -7.42
C GLU A 584 32.50 1.00 -5.98
N ASN A 585 31.83 -0.12 -5.69
CA ASN A 585 31.28 -0.44 -4.37
C ASN A 585 31.99 -1.64 -3.67
N LEU A 586 33.18 -2.01 -4.15
CA LEU A 586 33.91 -3.20 -3.67
C LEU A 586 34.29 -3.10 -2.20
N VAL A 587 34.63 -1.89 -1.73
CA VAL A 587 34.94 -1.62 -0.33
C VAL A 587 33.72 -1.89 0.56
N TYR A 588 32.52 -1.50 0.11
CA TYR A 588 31.27 -1.74 0.83
C TYR A 588 30.99 -3.25 0.93
N LEU A 589 31.07 -3.96 -0.20
CA LEU A 589 30.83 -5.40 -0.25
C LEU A 589 31.82 -6.17 0.63
N THR A 590 33.09 -5.78 0.62
CA THR A 590 34.15 -6.41 1.43
C THR A 590 33.90 -6.21 2.93
N ASN A 591 33.55 -4.98 3.33
CA ASN A 591 33.23 -4.65 4.71
C ASN A 591 31.94 -5.33 5.18
N SER A 592 30.90 -5.32 4.35
CA SER A 592 29.60 -5.89 4.69
C SER A 592 29.61 -7.41 4.80
N LEU A 593 30.39 -8.10 3.97
CA LEU A 593 30.53 -9.56 4.02
C LEU A 593 31.59 -10.01 5.03
N GLU A 594 32.28 -9.06 5.67
CA GLU A 594 33.41 -9.29 6.58
C GLU A 594 34.51 -10.16 5.96
N LEU A 595 34.72 -10.02 4.65
CA LEU A 595 35.76 -10.70 3.89
C LEU A 595 37.04 -9.87 3.89
N GLU A 596 38.16 -10.46 3.52
CA GLU A 596 39.43 -9.76 3.42
C GLU A 596 39.63 -9.11 2.05
N GLN A 597 39.25 -9.83 0.99
CA GLN A 597 39.34 -9.35 -0.37
C GLN A 597 38.25 -9.98 -1.26
N ILE A 598 37.76 -9.19 -2.20
CA ILE A 598 36.82 -9.60 -3.23
C ILE A 598 37.44 -9.31 -4.59
N ASP A 599 37.51 -10.31 -5.45
CA ASP A 599 38.00 -10.17 -6.83
C ASP A 599 36.83 -10.22 -7.81
N VAL A 600 36.73 -9.25 -8.71
CA VAL A 600 35.68 -9.22 -9.76
C VAL A 600 36.31 -9.56 -11.10
N LEU A 601 35.98 -10.73 -11.63
CA LEU A 601 36.50 -11.26 -12.89
C LEU A 601 35.39 -11.45 -13.92
N PHE A 602 35.74 -11.50 -15.20
CA PHE A 602 34.78 -11.91 -16.23
C PHE A 602 34.60 -13.42 -16.20
N ALA A 603 33.38 -13.89 -16.45
CA ALA A 603 33.06 -15.31 -16.51
C ALA A 603 33.89 -16.06 -17.58
N SER A 604 34.46 -15.37 -18.57
CA SER A 604 35.40 -15.92 -19.57
C SER A 604 36.65 -16.55 -18.94
N ASP A 605 37.03 -16.11 -17.75
CA ASP A 605 38.27 -16.52 -17.09
C ASP A 605 38.00 -17.62 -16.03
N ALA A 606 36.75 -18.06 -15.92
CA ALA A 606 36.29 -19.06 -14.95
C ALA A 606 36.27 -20.49 -15.51
N ASP A 607 36.05 -21.46 -14.63
CA ASP A 607 35.83 -22.87 -14.98
C ASP A 607 34.57 -23.04 -15.85
N ASP A 608 34.52 -24.11 -16.67
CA ASP A 608 33.42 -24.38 -17.61
C ASP A 608 32.03 -24.38 -16.95
N LYS A 609 31.95 -24.79 -15.68
CA LYS A 609 30.70 -24.77 -14.89
C LYS A 609 30.21 -23.35 -14.61
N VAL A 610 31.11 -22.42 -14.31
CA VAL A 610 30.78 -21.02 -14.05
C VAL A 610 30.41 -20.31 -15.36
N LYS A 611 31.10 -20.65 -16.46
CA LYS A 611 30.80 -20.16 -17.82
C LYS A 611 29.40 -20.55 -18.30
N GLU A 612 28.96 -21.79 -18.02
CA GLU A 612 27.65 -22.28 -18.44
C GLU A 612 26.48 -21.74 -17.60
N ASP A 613 26.72 -21.44 -16.30
CA ASP A 613 25.66 -21.09 -15.34
C ASP A 613 25.58 -19.57 -15.04
N CYS A 614 26.63 -18.79 -15.30
CA CYS A 614 26.63 -17.34 -15.07
C CYS A 614 25.91 -16.59 -16.19
N CYS A 615 25.04 -15.64 -15.84
CA CYS A 615 24.35 -14.79 -16.79
C CYS A 615 24.32 -13.31 -16.33
N PRO A 616 24.21 -12.36 -17.27
CA PRO A 616 24.05 -10.95 -16.94
C PRO A 616 22.87 -10.73 -15.97
N GLY A 617 23.07 -9.91 -14.95
CA GLY A 617 22.11 -9.59 -13.89
C GLY A 617 22.19 -10.53 -12.70
N LYS A 618 22.87 -11.68 -12.82
CA LYS A 618 23.05 -12.67 -11.75
C LYS A 618 24.50 -13.14 -11.67
N PRO A 619 25.38 -12.37 -11.01
CA PRO A 619 26.77 -12.75 -10.90
C PRO A 619 26.94 -14.04 -10.10
N PHE A 620 27.95 -14.82 -10.47
CA PHE A 620 28.26 -16.07 -9.77
C PHE A 620 29.43 -15.86 -8.82
N CYS A 621 29.34 -16.32 -7.58
CA CYS A 621 30.44 -16.18 -6.62
C CYS A 621 31.01 -17.52 -6.15
N VAL A 622 32.32 -17.52 -5.91
CA VAL A 622 33.06 -18.65 -5.32
C VAL A 622 33.81 -18.14 -4.09
N PHE A 623 33.52 -18.74 -2.94
CA PHE A 623 34.25 -18.48 -1.71
C PHE A 623 35.49 -19.35 -1.63
N ARG A 624 36.59 -18.76 -1.16
CA ARG A 624 37.88 -19.43 -1.01
C ARG A 624 38.41 -19.19 0.40
N SER A 625 38.96 -20.23 1.01
CA SER A 625 39.69 -20.14 2.27
C SER A 625 41.15 -20.44 1.99
N GLU A 626 42.01 -19.44 2.12
CA GLU A 626 43.45 -19.64 1.98
C GLU A 626 44.05 -20.15 3.30
N PRO A 627 44.85 -21.23 3.29
CA PRO A 627 45.52 -21.72 4.47
C PRO A 627 46.58 -20.72 4.95
N GLY A 628 46.65 -20.51 6.27
CA GLY A 628 47.63 -19.63 6.91
C GLY A 628 48.27 -20.29 8.13
N VAL A 629 49.41 -19.74 8.57
CA VAL A 629 50.10 -20.16 9.79
C VAL A 629 49.77 -19.17 10.91
N CYS A 630 49.29 -19.70 12.03
CA CYS A 630 48.90 -18.93 13.21
C CYS A 630 50.13 -18.35 13.92
N VAL A 631 50.19 -17.02 14.02
CA VAL A 631 51.24 -16.25 14.69
C VAL A 631 50.63 -15.41 15.82
N SER A 632 51.31 -15.34 16.96
CA SER A 632 50.88 -14.57 18.13
C SER A 632 51.35 -13.12 18.03
N LEU A 633 50.44 -12.16 17.94
CA LEU A 633 50.75 -10.73 17.98
C LEU A 633 50.60 -10.20 19.41
N VAL A 634 51.69 -9.72 20.00
CA VAL A 634 51.73 -9.22 21.38
C VAL A 634 51.88 -7.70 21.38
N ASN A 635 51.11 -7.02 22.23
CA ASN A 635 51.32 -5.60 22.54
C ASN A 635 51.94 -5.46 23.95
N PRO A 636 53.21 -5.01 24.07
CA PRO A 636 53.89 -4.84 25.34
C PRO A 636 53.68 -3.46 25.99
N GLN A 637 52.87 -2.57 25.41
CA GLN A 637 52.67 -1.21 25.95
C GLN A 637 51.93 -1.23 27.29
N PRO A 638 52.47 -0.58 28.34
CA PRO A 638 51.80 -0.49 29.64
C PRO A 638 50.54 0.36 29.54
N CYS A 639 49.52 0.01 30.35
CA CYS A 639 48.26 0.75 30.46
C CYS A 639 47.44 0.88 29.15
N ASN A 640 47.71 0.06 28.13
CA ASN A 640 46.91 -0.02 26.91
C ASN A 640 45.95 -1.23 26.98
N GLY A 641 44.67 -1.05 26.64
CA GLY A 641 43.66 -2.13 26.64
C GLY A 641 43.78 -3.14 25.48
N MET A 642 44.94 -3.17 24.82
CA MET A 642 45.21 -3.95 23.62
C MET A 642 45.99 -5.21 24.01
N PHE A 643 45.33 -6.37 23.96
CA PHE A 643 45.91 -7.65 24.42
C PHE A 643 46.57 -8.44 23.28
N SER A 644 47.28 -9.51 23.66
CA SER A 644 47.84 -10.47 22.72
C SER A 644 46.73 -11.16 21.91
N THR A 645 46.92 -11.22 20.60
CA THR A 645 45.92 -11.74 19.64
C THR A 645 46.60 -12.72 18.68
N LYS A 646 45.94 -13.84 18.39
CA LYS A 646 46.44 -14.80 17.39
C LYS A 646 45.88 -14.44 16.00
N LEU A 647 46.74 -14.32 14.99
CA LEU A 647 46.35 -14.08 13.61
C LEU A 647 47.02 -15.10 12.69
N ASP A 648 46.30 -15.54 11.67
CA ASP A 648 46.87 -16.41 10.63
C ASP A 648 47.55 -15.54 9.56
N ILE A 649 48.86 -15.71 9.39
CA ILE A 649 49.63 -15.10 8.30
C ILE A 649 49.58 -16.03 7.09
N ARG A 650 49.38 -15.46 5.90
CA ARG A 650 49.22 -16.16 4.63
C ARG A 650 50.33 -15.79 3.65
N GLN A 651 50.45 -16.61 2.60
CA GLN A 651 51.43 -16.42 1.54
C GLN A 651 51.16 -15.11 0.79
N GLY A 652 52.18 -14.24 0.65
CA GLY A 652 52.06 -12.97 -0.07
C GLY A 652 51.52 -11.80 0.77
N ASP A 653 51.34 -11.99 2.08
CA ASP A 653 50.82 -10.94 2.94
C ASP A 653 51.75 -9.72 3.02
N SER A 654 51.16 -8.53 3.15
CA SER A 654 51.89 -7.29 3.37
C SER A 654 51.67 -6.78 4.80
N ARG A 655 52.54 -5.88 5.26
CA ARG A 655 52.36 -5.21 6.55
C ARG A 655 50.94 -4.65 6.72
N ASP A 656 50.41 -4.00 5.68
CA ASP A 656 49.11 -3.36 5.73
C ASP A 656 47.94 -4.37 5.69
N SER A 657 48.12 -5.58 5.15
CA SER A 657 47.11 -6.65 5.23
C SER A 657 47.02 -7.23 6.64
N ILE A 658 48.16 -7.34 7.35
CA ILE A 658 48.21 -7.79 8.75
C ILE A 658 47.61 -6.73 9.68
N ILE A 659 47.96 -5.45 9.51
CA ILE A 659 47.40 -4.35 10.32
C ILE A 659 45.88 -4.25 10.12
N ARG A 660 45.38 -4.39 8.89
CA ARG A 660 43.93 -4.43 8.62
C ARG A 660 43.23 -5.61 9.30
N ARG A 661 43.84 -6.81 9.31
CA ARG A 661 43.29 -7.97 10.05
C ARG A 661 43.33 -7.75 11.56
N LEU A 662 44.39 -7.16 12.08
CA LEU A 662 44.53 -6.83 13.50
C LEU A 662 43.44 -5.83 13.95
N ALA A 663 43.15 -4.81 13.15
CA ALA A 663 42.09 -3.84 13.44
C ALA A 663 40.68 -4.45 13.36
N LYS A 664 40.46 -5.45 12.48
CA LYS A 664 39.19 -6.20 12.43
C LYS A 664 38.96 -7.04 13.69
N VAL A 665 40.01 -7.66 14.22
CA VAL A 665 39.93 -8.46 15.45
C VAL A 665 39.86 -7.57 16.70
N ASN A 666 40.58 -6.45 16.69
CA ASN A 666 40.61 -5.50 17.81
C ASN A 666 40.01 -4.14 17.41
N ARG A 667 38.70 -4.01 17.63
CA ARG A 667 37.89 -2.81 17.29
C ARG A 667 38.32 -1.52 17.99
N LEU A 668 39.24 -1.57 18.94
CA LEU A 668 39.80 -0.39 19.61
C LEU A 668 40.80 0.36 18.71
N ILE A 669 41.33 -0.28 17.65
CA ILE A 669 42.25 0.34 16.69
C ILE A 669 41.43 1.12 15.65
N LYS A 670 41.27 2.43 15.86
CA LYS A 670 40.51 3.32 14.96
C LYS A 670 41.33 3.87 13.79
N ASP A 671 42.64 3.99 13.97
CA ASP A 671 43.56 4.56 12.98
C ASP A 671 44.68 3.57 12.67
N LEU A 672 44.68 3.06 11.44
CA LEU A 672 45.63 2.05 10.96
C LEU A 672 47.04 2.63 10.80
N SER A 673 47.18 3.95 10.62
CA SER A 673 48.47 4.62 10.42
C SER A 673 49.33 4.68 11.69
N ARG A 674 48.67 4.59 12.85
CA ARG A 674 49.28 4.64 14.18
C ARG A 674 49.82 3.28 14.66
N VAL A 675 49.58 2.22 13.89
CA VAL A 675 50.01 0.85 14.22
C VAL A 675 51.40 0.57 13.63
N LYS A 676 52.37 0.31 14.49
CA LYS A 676 53.74 -0.09 14.12
C LYS A 676 53.92 -1.60 14.35
N LEU A 677 54.14 -2.34 13.27
CA LEU A 677 54.38 -3.79 13.31
C LEU A 677 55.89 -4.08 13.36
N MET A 678 56.32 -4.91 14.31
CA MET A 678 57.74 -5.22 14.59
C MET A 678 57.96 -6.73 14.79
N ARG A 679 59.17 -7.19 14.49
CA ARG A 679 59.65 -8.57 14.76
C ARG A 679 60.78 -8.57 15.77
N TYR A 680 61.04 -9.69 16.44
CA TYR A 680 62.24 -9.85 17.27
C TYR A 680 63.50 -9.98 16.41
N GLU A 681 64.64 -9.50 16.92
CA GLU A 681 65.96 -9.72 16.29
C GLU A 681 66.34 -11.21 16.32
N ASP A 682 66.04 -11.90 17.44
CA ASP A 682 66.16 -13.34 17.60
C ASP A 682 64.75 -13.96 17.73
N PRO A 683 64.28 -14.71 16.71
CA PRO A 683 62.95 -15.30 16.70
C PRO A 683 62.68 -16.35 17.80
N MET A 684 63.72 -16.96 18.37
CA MET A 684 63.59 -18.07 19.33
C MET A 684 63.80 -17.65 20.79
N LEU A 685 64.80 -16.79 21.04
CA LEU A 685 65.11 -16.31 22.40
C LEU A 685 64.45 -14.96 22.70
N GLY A 686 64.12 -14.15 21.69
CA GLY A 686 63.51 -12.83 21.85
C GLY A 686 62.19 -12.86 22.64
N PRO A 687 61.19 -13.66 22.24
CA PRO A 687 59.92 -13.78 22.95
C PRO A 687 60.04 -14.33 24.39
N ARG A 688 61.18 -14.95 24.74
CA ARG A 688 61.43 -15.57 26.05
C ARG A 688 62.20 -14.65 27.02
N ARG A 689 62.61 -13.46 26.59
CA ARG A 689 63.25 -12.46 27.44
C ARG A 689 62.21 -11.58 28.12
N VAL A 690 62.44 -11.25 29.39
CA VAL A 690 61.56 -10.36 30.16
C VAL A 690 61.62 -8.95 29.54
N PRO A 691 60.49 -8.35 29.12
CA PRO A 691 60.48 -7.01 28.56
C PRO A 691 60.85 -5.97 29.63
N VAL A 692 61.70 -5.01 29.27
CA VAL A 692 62.09 -3.89 30.12
C VAL A 692 61.04 -2.78 30.01
N LEU A 693 60.48 -2.36 31.13
CA LEU A 693 59.42 -1.34 31.20
C LEU A 693 59.92 0.01 30.67
N GLY A 694 59.25 0.59 29.66
CA GLY A 694 59.64 1.86 29.03
C GLY A 694 60.69 1.76 27.90
N GLN A 695 61.11 0.55 27.52
CA GLN A 695 61.97 0.29 26.36
C GLN A 695 61.34 -0.77 25.44
N GLU A 696 60.13 -0.48 24.95
CA GLU A 696 59.31 -1.44 24.19
C GLU A 696 59.92 -1.82 22.83
N GLU A 697 60.88 -1.04 22.30
CA GLU A 697 61.55 -1.27 21.02
C GLU A 697 62.88 -2.05 21.13
N GLN A 698 63.41 -2.28 22.34
CA GLN A 698 64.72 -2.92 22.52
C GLN A 698 64.72 -4.40 22.05
N GLY A 699 65.65 -4.76 21.16
CA GLY A 699 65.78 -6.11 20.59
C GLY A 699 64.72 -6.47 19.54
N LYS A 700 64.07 -5.45 18.94
CA LYS A 700 63.01 -5.61 17.93
C LYS A 700 63.30 -4.72 16.73
N LEU A 701 62.96 -5.21 15.53
CA LEU A 701 63.12 -4.48 14.26
C LEU A 701 61.75 -4.20 13.63
N PRO A 702 61.50 -2.98 13.12
CA PRO A 702 60.27 -2.66 12.41
C PRO A 702 60.18 -3.37 11.06
N ILE A 703 58.98 -3.75 10.66
CA ILE A 703 58.72 -4.38 9.36
C ILE A 703 58.47 -3.28 8.31
N SER A 704 59.23 -3.33 7.22
CA SER A 704 59.16 -2.35 6.12
C SER A 704 57.89 -2.52 5.28
N ASN A 705 57.46 -1.43 4.62
CA ASN A 705 56.27 -1.43 3.74
C ASN A 705 56.46 -2.29 2.48
N LYS A 706 57.71 -2.57 2.10
CA LYS A 706 58.06 -3.36 0.92
C LYS A 706 58.21 -4.86 1.21
N SER A 707 58.11 -5.26 2.47
CA SER A 707 58.31 -6.64 2.88
C SER A 707 57.07 -7.50 2.61
N VAL A 708 57.29 -8.71 2.11
CA VAL A 708 56.24 -9.69 1.81
C VAL A 708 56.43 -10.92 2.69
N PHE A 709 55.37 -11.39 3.32
CA PHE A 709 55.38 -12.59 4.15
C PHE A 709 55.21 -13.85 3.28
N ASN A 710 56.11 -14.81 3.44
CA ASN A 710 56.09 -16.12 2.81
C ASN A 710 55.88 -17.19 3.88
N VAL A 711 54.95 -18.12 3.63
CA VAL A 711 54.48 -19.11 4.61
C VAL A 711 54.78 -20.51 4.10
N ASN A 712 55.47 -21.31 4.90
CA ASN A 712 55.65 -22.73 4.66
C ASN A 712 54.64 -23.51 5.51
N LEU A 713 53.65 -24.12 4.84
CA LEU A 713 52.54 -24.84 5.47
C LEU A 713 52.95 -26.20 6.06
N GLU A 714 54.01 -26.83 5.56
CA GLU A 714 54.50 -28.13 6.06
C GLU A 714 55.30 -27.96 7.36
N GLU A 715 56.14 -26.93 7.44
CA GLU A 715 56.96 -26.64 8.63
C GLU A 715 56.30 -25.69 9.63
N LYS A 716 55.13 -25.11 9.30
CA LYS A 716 54.45 -24.03 10.06
C LYS A 716 55.37 -22.84 10.36
N ARG A 717 56.18 -22.43 9.37
CA ARG A 717 57.13 -21.32 9.50
C ARG A 717 56.70 -20.13 8.65
N VAL A 718 56.94 -18.93 9.19
CA VAL A 718 56.69 -17.67 8.50
C VAL A 718 58.02 -16.97 8.27
N THR A 719 58.34 -16.72 7.02
CA THR A 719 59.54 -16.00 6.59
C THR A 719 59.14 -14.65 5.99
N LEU A 720 59.97 -13.64 6.20
CA LEU A 720 59.83 -12.31 5.63
C LEU A 720 60.85 -12.15 4.51
N ALA A 721 60.40 -11.81 3.31
CA ALA A 721 61.27 -11.41 2.21
C ALA A 721 61.40 -9.88 2.22
N ASP A 722 62.61 -9.38 2.46
CA ASP A 722 62.93 -7.95 2.43
C ASP A 722 64.22 -7.73 1.61
N ASN A 723 64.12 -6.99 0.50
CA ASN A 723 65.23 -6.67 -0.41
C ASN A 723 66.12 -7.88 -0.81
N GLY A 724 65.52 -9.05 -1.07
CA GLY A 724 66.24 -10.25 -1.54
C GLY A 724 66.80 -11.16 -0.44
N LEU A 725 66.66 -10.79 0.84
CA LEU A 725 67.01 -11.63 1.99
C LEU A 725 65.73 -12.21 2.61
N THR A 726 65.73 -13.52 2.87
CA THR A 726 64.65 -14.23 3.58
C THR A 726 65.02 -14.39 5.05
N VAL A 727 64.23 -13.82 5.95
CA VAL A 727 64.46 -13.85 7.41
C VAL A 727 63.31 -14.58 8.10
N ASP A 728 63.62 -15.49 9.02
CA ASP A 728 62.60 -16.18 9.84
C ASP A 728 62.01 -15.21 10.87
N VAL A 729 60.69 -15.17 10.96
CA VAL A 729 59.94 -14.27 11.85
C VAL A 729 59.58 -14.97 13.18
N GLY A 730 59.63 -16.31 13.23
CA GLY A 730 59.21 -17.10 14.39
C GLY A 730 57.69 -17.16 14.57
N ASP A 731 57.25 -17.52 15.78
CA ASP A 731 55.84 -17.72 16.14
C ASP A 731 55.15 -16.48 16.75
N THR A 732 55.93 -15.42 17.02
CA THR A 732 55.48 -14.24 17.77
C THR A 732 55.93 -12.93 17.11
N LEU A 733 54.96 -12.06 16.83
CA LEU A 733 55.14 -10.69 16.33
C LEU A 733 54.73 -9.66 17.40
N VAL A 734 55.23 -8.44 17.25
CA VAL A 734 54.91 -7.33 18.17
C VAL A 734 54.19 -6.22 17.40
N TYR A 735 53.12 -5.68 17.99
CA TYR A 735 52.48 -4.47 17.46
C TYR A 735 52.40 -3.40 18.54
N LEU A 736 52.69 -2.16 18.16
CA LEU A 736 52.55 -0.97 19.01
C LEU A 736 51.51 -0.04 18.38
N VAL A 737 50.66 0.56 19.20
CA VAL A 737 49.70 1.58 18.76
C VAL A 737 50.11 2.90 19.41
N HIS A 738 50.62 3.84 18.62
CA HIS A 738 51.02 5.16 19.09
C HIS A 738 49.85 6.11 19.15
#